data_AF-A0A1C5FYL0-F1
#
_entry.id   AF-A0A1C5FYL0-F1
#
_cell.length_a   1.000
_cell.length_b   1.000
_cell.length_c   1.000
_cell.angle_alpha   90.00
_cell.angle_beta   90.00
_cell.angle_gamma   90.00
#
_symmetry.space_group_name_H-M   'P 1'
#
loop_
_entity.id
_entity.type
_entity.pdbx_description
1 polymer ?
#
loop_
_entity_poly.entity_id
_entity_poly.type
_entity_poly.pdbx_seq_one_letter_code
_entity_poly.pdbx_strand_id
1 'polypeptide(L)'
;SVKSNIGHTQAAAGVAGVIKMALALRHGVVPRTLHTEHPTEQVDWTAGALRLAAESEPWPTAGGPRRGAVSSFGISGTNAHVILEEAPDNGTPDEPTPVAVTVPWTLSAKTADSLRDQARRLLERLAADPDLAPVDVARSLLSRAVFGHRAVVIGRTREDFLDRLAALGRGEPATGVVRGVSADRSGPVFVFPGQGSQWAGMAAELLDASPVFAESFAACADALAPYVEWSPLDVVRGRPGAPSLDRVDVVQPVLWAVMVSLAQVWRSHGVEPAAVVGHSQGELAAACVAGVLSLEDAARLVALRSRLIGGELAGRGGMVSLPRPVDEAESLVAPWGERICVATVNGPASTVVAGDAAALDELMAACERDGVRARRVPVDYASHTPQVERLRTRLLELAAPIAPRPGGLPMYSTVTGALLDGASADAEYWYRNLRETVRFEQATRALADAGHTVFIEVSPHPVLIPGIEQTVERTPRNTSAARDAVAVGTLRRDEGGRERLLTALAELFVAGGAVEWSTAVEGGRPVDLPTYAFRARRYWLDAPEHTGDAGGAGLTAVDHPLLAGAVAPAGGDTVLFTARLSQTTHRWLADHAVLGGVVLPGSVFLDWALYAGRAVGCPYLPELTLQEPLFLSATDAAQLQIQVGGPDAEGRRELTVHSRPEPAAGDTATGWTCHVRALVAPDPVGPDGGPAGVPVSGEHGSGAAAFAELAAAW
;
A
#
# COMPACT_ATOMS: atom_id res chain seq x y z
N SER A 1 -0.05 -26.18 -33.33
CA SER A 1 -1.10 -25.44 -32.59
C SER A 1 -0.71 -25.30 -31.11
N VAL A 2 -1.38 -24.48 -30.29
CA VAL A 2 -1.30 -24.54 -28.81
C VAL A 2 -2.44 -25.42 -28.24
N LYS A 3 -3.56 -25.49 -28.96
CA LYS A 3 -4.77 -26.22 -28.56
C LYS A 3 -4.52 -27.73 -28.46
N SER A 4 -3.55 -28.24 -29.21
CA SER A 4 -3.06 -29.62 -29.10
C SER A 4 -2.41 -29.92 -27.74
N ASN A 5 -1.93 -28.91 -27.02
CA ASN A 5 -1.14 -29.09 -25.80
C ASN A 5 -1.97 -28.85 -24.53
N ILE A 6 -2.97 -27.96 -24.59
CA ILE A 6 -3.76 -27.53 -23.42
C ILE A 6 -5.28 -27.64 -23.62
N GLY A 7 -5.71 -28.24 -24.73
CA GLY A 7 -7.12 -28.24 -25.15
C GLY A 7 -7.59 -26.91 -25.73
N HIS A 8 -8.84 -26.87 -26.20
CA HIS A 8 -9.43 -25.65 -26.73
C HIS A 8 -9.99 -24.78 -25.59
N THR A 9 -9.23 -23.79 -25.14
CA THR A 9 -9.59 -22.85 -24.05
C THR A 9 -10.65 -21.80 -24.43
N GLN A 10 -11.54 -22.16 -25.36
CA GLN A 10 -12.61 -21.32 -25.92
C GLN A 10 -12.15 -19.87 -26.19
N ALA A 11 -12.74 -18.89 -25.52
CA ALA A 11 -12.43 -17.47 -25.69
C ALA A 11 -10.96 -17.12 -25.44
N ALA A 12 -10.26 -17.88 -24.58
CA ALA A 12 -8.84 -17.65 -24.27
C ALA A 12 -7.89 -18.26 -25.31
N ALA A 13 -8.39 -19.00 -26.30
CA ALA A 13 -7.54 -19.76 -27.21
C ALA A 13 -6.67 -18.88 -28.13
N GLY A 14 -7.09 -17.65 -28.41
CA GLY A 14 -6.30 -16.67 -29.15
C GLY A 14 -5.09 -16.19 -28.35
N VAL A 15 -5.31 -15.70 -27.13
CA VAL A 15 -4.24 -15.25 -26.22
C VAL A 15 -3.30 -16.40 -25.84
N ALA A 16 -3.80 -17.62 -25.64
CA ALA A 16 -2.94 -18.79 -25.45
C ALA A 16 -2.00 -19.02 -26.65
N GLY A 17 -2.48 -18.76 -27.88
CA GLY A 17 -1.67 -18.80 -29.08
C GLY A 17 -0.59 -17.71 -29.12
N VAL A 18 -0.93 -16.50 -28.68
CA VAL A 18 0.02 -15.38 -28.53
C VAL A 18 1.10 -15.71 -27.50
N ILE A 19 0.73 -16.23 -26.33
CA ILE A 19 1.69 -16.65 -25.29
C ILE A 19 2.64 -17.73 -25.83
N LYS A 20 2.09 -18.76 -26.49
CA LYS A 20 2.90 -19.80 -27.13
C LYS A 20 3.91 -19.19 -28.09
N MET A 21 3.46 -18.28 -28.95
CA MET A 21 4.31 -17.70 -29.99
C MET A 21 5.37 -16.77 -29.40
N ALA A 22 5.03 -15.95 -28.40
CA ALA A 22 5.98 -15.09 -27.70
C ALA A 22 7.10 -15.90 -27.03
N LEU A 23 6.75 -17.02 -26.37
CA LEU A 23 7.74 -17.94 -25.79
C LEU A 23 8.59 -18.62 -26.87
N ALA A 24 7.98 -19.05 -27.97
CA ALA A 24 8.69 -19.67 -29.09
C ALA A 24 9.72 -18.73 -29.73
N LEU A 25 9.35 -17.45 -29.91
CA LEU A 25 10.25 -16.40 -30.38
C LEU A 25 11.39 -16.14 -29.37
N ARG A 26 11.06 -15.96 -28.09
CA ARG A 26 12.04 -15.71 -27.01
C ARG A 26 13.08 -16.81 -26.90
N HIS A 27 12.66 -18.07 -27.01
CA HIS A 27 13.56 -19.23 -26.89
C HIS A 27 14.17 -19.67 -28.22
N GLY A 28 13.76 -19.07 -29.34
CA GLY A 28 14.23 -19.48 -30.66
C GLY A 28 13.89 -20.94 -31.01
N VAL A 29 12.74 -21.44 -30.56
CA VAL A 29 12.30 -22.84 -30.76
C VAL A 29 10.83 -22.86 -31.17
N VAL A 30 10.50 -23.59 -32.23
CA VAL A 30 9.12 -23.91 -32.61
C VAL A 30 8.69 -25.17 -31.85
N PRO A 31 7.77 -25.06 -30.86
CA PRO A 31 7.41 -26.22 -30.06
C PRO A 31 6.45 -27.16 -30.82
N ARG A 32 6.64 -28.47 -30.59
CA ARG A 32 5.86 -29.56 -31.16
C ARG A 32 4.34 -29.36 -31.04
N THR A 33 3.63 -29.67 -32.12
CA THR A 33 2.18 -29.88 -32.11
C THR A 33 1.90 -31.34 -31.76
N LEU A 34 1.09 -31.57 -30.73
CA LEU A 34 0.72 -32.92 -30.28
C LEU A 34 -0.44 -33.48 -31.11
N HIS A 35 -0.58 -34.81 -31.14
CA HIS A 35 -1.66 -35.55 -31.80
C HIS A 35 -1.72 -35.32 -33.33
N THR A 36 -0.56 -35.35 -33.98
CA THR A 36 -0.41 -35.11 -35.43
C THR A 36 0.26 -36.26 -36.18
N GLU A 37 0.24 -37.48 -35.62
CA GLU A 37 0.87 -38.67 -36.22
C GLU A 37 0.26 -39.02 -37.59
N HIS A 38 -1.04 -38.78 -37.75
CA HIS A 38 -1.78 -38.97 -38.99
C HIS A 38 -2.40 -37.61 -39.43
N PRO A 39 -1.75 -36.84 -40.31
CA PRO A 39 -2.30 -35.60 -40.84
C PRO A 39 -3.62 -35.84 -41.58
N THR A 40 -4.53 -34.86 -41.57
CA THR A 40 -5.81 -34.97 -42.28
C THR A 40 -5.61 -35.07 -43.80
N GLU A 41 -6.37 -35.95 -44.44
CA GLU A 41 -6.40 -36.11 -45.90
C GLU A 41 -7.16 -34.98 -46.61
N GLN A 42 -7.88 -34.13 -45.87
CA GLN A 42 -8.63 -32.99 -46.43
C GLN A 42 -7.73 -31.79 -46.81
N VAL A 43 -6.43 -31.85 -46.47
CA VAL A 43 -5.44 -30.81 -46.78
C VAL A 43 -4.37 -31.41 -47.68
N ASP A 44 -4.08 -30.76 -48.81
CA ASP A 44 -2.94 -31.13 -49.66
C ASP A 44 -1.63 -30.61 -49.05
N TRP A 45 -0.97 -31.47 -48.27
CA TRP A 45 0.32 -31.16 -47.64
C TRP A 45 1.49 -31.13 -48.65
N THR A 46 1.30 -31.66 -49.87
CA THR A 46 2.35 -31.71 -50.90
C THR A 46 2.46 -30.42 -51.71
N ALA A 47 1.43 -29.56 -51.67
CA ALA A 47 1.39 -28.25 -52.33
C ALA A 47 2.40 -27.21 -51.78
N GLY A 48 3.15 -27.53 -50.72
CA GLY A 48 4.50 -26.97 -50.52
C GLY A 48 4.67 -25.69 -49.69
N ALA A 49 3.64 -25.15 -49.05
CA ALA A 49 3.79 -23.91 -48.24
C ALA A 49 3.64 -24.10 -46.72
N LEU A 50 3.19 -25.26 -46.25
CA LEU A 50 2.87 -25.50 -44.83
C LEU A 50 3.35 -26.89 -44.39
N ARG A 51 3.97 -26.96 -43.20
CA ARG A 51 4.38 -28.21 -42.56
C ARG A 51 3.95 -28.19 -41.09
N LEU A 52 3.44 -29.31 -40.59
CA LEU A 52 3.17 -29.49 -39.17
C LEU A 52 4.51 -29.64 -38.40
N ALA A 53 4.66 -28.89 -37.32
CA ALA A 53 5.78 -29.07 -36.39
C ALA A 53 5.55 -30.35 -35.56
N ALA A 54 5.90 -31.51 -36.14
CA ALA A 54 5.75 -32.83 -35.53
C ALA A 54 6.74 -33.06 -34.37
N GLU A 55 7.84 -32.29 -34.34
CA GLU A 55 8.84 -32.27 -33.28
C GLU A 55 9.10 -30.81 -32.84
N SER A 56 9.81 -30.64 -31.72
CA SER A 56 10.28 -29.32 -31.29
C SER A 56 11.59 -29.03 -32.01
N GLU A 57 11.63 -27.95 -32.77
CA GLU A 57 12.76 -27.66 -33.68
C GLU A 57 13.29 -26.24 -33.46
N PRO A 58 14.59 -25.98 -33.67
CA PRO A 58 15.13 -24.64 -33.67
C PRO A 58 14.41 -23.74 -34.68
N TRP A 59 14.24 -22.47 -34.33
CA TRP A 59 13.63 -21.51 -35.23
C TRP A 59 14.53 -21.29 -36.47
N PRO A 60 13.99 -21.35 -37.71
CA PRO A 60 14.80 -21.20 -38.92
C PRO A 60 15.51 -19.84 -39.00
N THR A 61 16.82 -19.85 -39.28
CA THR A 61 17.60 -18.62 -39.47
C THR A 61 17.38 -18.08 -40.88
N ALA A 62 16.64 -16.98 -41.03
CA ALA A 62 16.24 -16.43 -42.33
C ALA A 62 16.79 -15.02 -42.63
N GLY A 63 17.87 -14.58 -41.96
CA GLY A 63 18.50 -13.28 -42.23
C GLY A 63 17.70 -12.04 -41.79
N GLY A 64 16.66 -12.23 -40.96
CA GLY A 64 15.85 -11.17 -40.35
C GLY A 64 15.25 -11.65 -39.02
N PRO A 65 14.51 -10.78 -38.29
CA PRO A 65 13.93 -11.14 -37.00
C PRO A 65 12.94 -12.30 -37.15
N ARG A 66 12.88 -13.16 -36.13
CA ARG A 66 11.94 -14.30 -36.13
C ARG A 66 10.50 -13.76 -36.14
N ARG A 67 9.64 -14.31 -37.01
CA ARG A 67 8.23 -13.88 -37.16
C ARG A 67 7.28 -15.06 -37.15
N GLY A 68 6.25 -14.98 -36.34
CA GLY A 68 5.18 -15.98 -36.27
C GLY A 68 3.81 -15.33 -36.32
N ALA A 69 2.81 -16.06 -36.83
CA ALA A 69 1.43 -15.58 -36.88
C ALA A 69 0.52 -16.41 -35.97
N VAL A 70 -0.48 -15.76 -35.39
CA VAL A 70 -1.51 -16.38 -34.55
C VAL A 70 -2.88 -16.09 -35.14
N SER A 71 -3.63 -17.14 -35.45
CA SER A 71 -5.02 -17.07 -35.89
C SER A 71 -5.96 -17.62 -34.83
N SER A 72 -7.07 -16.92 -34.58
CA SER A 72 -8.15 -17.37 -33.70
C SER A 72 -9.52 -17.11 -34.32
N PHE A 73 -10.33 -18.15 -34.43
CA PHE A 73 -11.63 -18.11 -35.11
C PHE A 73 -12.73 -18.50 -34.11
N GLY A 74 -13.70 -17.62 -33.91
CA GLY A 74 -14.88 -17.87 -33.09
C GLY A 74 -15.90 -18.72 -33.86
N ILE A 75 -16.72 -19.48 -33.12
CA ILE A 75 -17.73 -20.38 -33.71
C ILE A 75 -18.76 -19.64 -34.58
N SER A 76 -19.02 -18.36 -34.29
CA SER A 76 -19.90 -17.48 -35.07
C SER A 76 -19.28 -16.95 -36.36
N GLY A 77 -17.99 -17.22 -36.64
CA GLY A 77 -17.27 -16.73 -37.81
C GLY A 77 -16.44 -15.45 -37.59
N THR A 78 -16.35 -14.93 -36.36
CA THR A 78 -15.46 -13.80 -36.04
C THR A 78 -14.00 -14.25 -36.01
N ASN A 79 -13.15 -13.64 -36.84
CA ASN A 79 -11.75 -14.02 -37.02
C ASN A 79 -10.81 -12.91 -36.57
N ALA A 80 -9.76 -13.29 -35.83
CA ALA A 80 -8.65 -12.41 -35.46
C ALA A 80 -7.32 -13.02 -35.90
N HIS A 81 -6.43 -12.19 -36.44
CA HIS A 81 -5.10 -12.58 -36.89
C HIS A 81 -4.06 -11.56 -36.41
N VAL A 82 -2.96 -12.05 -35.84
CA VAL A 82 -1.87 -11.20 -35.33
C VAL A 82 -0.55 -11.76 -35.82
N ILE A 83 0.34 -10.86 -36.26
CA ILE A 83 1.73 -11.15 -36.59
C ILE A 83 2.60 -10.68 -35.42
N LEU A 84 3.48 -11.55 -34.95
CA LEU A 84 4.42 -11.29 -33.85
C LEU A 84 5.84 -11.37 -34.41
N GLU A 85 6.66 -10.43 -33.99
CA GLU A 85 8.08 -10.36 -34.33
C GLU A 85 8.91 -10.41 -33.05
N GLU A 86 10.07 -11.06 -33.11
CA GLU A 86 11.08 -11.01 -32.07
C GLU A 86 11.50 -9.57 -31.77
N ALA A 87 11.65 -9.24 -30.48
CA ALA A 87 12.12 -7.92 -30.08
C ALA A 87 13.57 -7.70 -30.56
N PRO A 88 13.97 -6.47 -30.90
CA PRO A 88 15.37 -6.16 -31.19
C PRO A 88 16.27 -6.65 -30.07
N ASP A 89 17.41 -7.23 -30.44
CA ASP A 89 18.45 -7.54 -29.45
C ASP A 89 19.04 -6.22 -28.96
N ASN A 90 18.62 -5.79 -27.77
CA ASN A 90 19.10 -4.55 -27.17
C ASN A 90 20.51 -4.69 -26.57
N GLY A 91 21.17 -5.84 -26.78
CA GLY A 91 22.42 -6.19 -26.13
C GLY A 91 22.18 -6.46 -24.64
N THR A 92 22.58 -7.62 -24.16
CA THR A 92 22.92 -7.73 -22.74
C THR A 92 24.14 -6.85 -22.50
N PRO A 93 24.12 -5.89 -21.56
CA PRO A 93 25.34 -5.24 -21.13
C PRO A 93 26.29 -6.34 -20.64
N ASP A 94 27.33 -6.61 -21.41
CA ASP A 94 28.29 -7.71 -21.19
C ASP A 94 29.34 -7.35 -20.12
N GLU A 95 29.30 -6.13 -19.60
CA GLU A 95 30.19 -5.74 -18.53
C GLU A 95 29.56 -6.08 -17.17
N PRO A 96 30.10 -7.05 -16.41
CA PRO A 96 29.76 -7.19 -15.01
C PRO A 96 30.15 -5.87 -14.34
N THR A 97 29.18 -5.09 -13.86
CA THR A 97 29.48 -3.89 -13.08
C THR A 97 30.18 -4.33 -11.79
N PRO A 98 31.49 -4.11 -11.63
CA PRO A 98 32.24 -4.73 -10.55
C PRO A 98 32.33 -3.74 -9.39
N VAL A 99 31.24 -3.62 -8.62
CA VAL A 99 31.30 -3.30 -7.18
C VAL A 99 30.07 -3.92 -6.52
N ALA A 100 30.23 -4.66 -5.43
CA ALA A 100 29.12 -5.04 -4.55
C ALA A 100 28.57 -3.77 -3.89
N VAL A 101 27.67 -3.06 -4.57
CA VAL A 101 27.00 -1.86 -4.07
C VAL A 101 25.81 -2.30 -3.21
N THR A 102 25.57 -1.62 -2.10
CA THR A 102 24.37 -1.83 -1.29
C THR A 102 23.12 -1.48 -2.12
N VAL A 103 22.17 -2.41 -2.24
CA VAL A 103 20.93 -2.26 -3.03
C VAL A 103 19.67 -2.46 -2.19
N PRO A 104 18.56 -1.77 -2.51
CA PRO A 104 17.25 -1.98 -1.89
C PRO A 104 16.42 -3.05 -2.64
N TRP A 105 15.85 -4.01 -1.92
CA TRP A 105 14.82 -4.92 -2.41
C TRP A 105 13.46 -4.48 -1.87
N THR A 106 12.63 -3.91 -2.75
CA THR A 106 11.29 -3.44 -2.41
C THR A 106 10.29 -4.59 -2.47
N LEU A 107 9.60 -4.86 -1.37
CA LEU A 107 8.52 -5.83 -1.28
C LEU A 107 7.23 -5.15 -0.83
N SER A 108 6.10 -5.58 -1.37
CA SER A 108 4.80 -5.14 -0.87
C SER A 108 3.71 -6.18 -1.04
N ALA A 109 2.69 -6.11 -0.20
CA ALA A 109 1.52 -6.97 -0.29
C ALA A 109 0.23 -6.31 0.25
N LYS A 110 -0.92 -6.93 -0.07
CA LYS A 110 -2.23 -6.48 0.43
C LYS A 110 -2.46 -6.81 1.90
N THR A 111 -1.68 -7.72 2.49
CA THR A 111 -1.77 -8.08 3.92
C THR A 111 -0.38 -8.33 4.47
N ALA A 112 -0.21 -8.18 5.79
CA ALA A 112 1.04 -8.52 6.48
C ALA A 112 1.45 -9.98 6.25
N ASP A 113 0.50 -10.90 6.24
CA ASP A 113 0.77 -12.33 6.00
C ASP A 113 1.28 -12.59 4.57
N SER A 114 0.64 -11.99 3.57
CA SER A 114 1.12 -12.10 2.18
C SER A 114 2.50 -11.48 1.98
N LEU A 115 2.87 -10.44 2.74
CA LEU A 115 4.22 -9.87 2.70
C LEU A 115 5.25 -10.86 3.24
N ARG A 116 4.93 -11.54 4.35
CA ARG A 116 5.78 -12.60 4.91
C ARG A 116 5.90 -13.80 3.97
N ASP A 117 4.79 -14.21 3.36
CA ASP A 117 4.76 -15.29 2.37
C ASP A 117 5.58 -14.92 1.12
N GLN A 118 5.52 -13.66 0.67
CA GLN A 118 6.32 -13.17 -0.45
C GLN A 118 7.82 -13.18 -0.13
N ALA A 119 8.20 -12.79 1.08
CA ALA A 119 9.59 -12.85 1.54
C ALA A 119 10.11 -14.31 1.55
N ARG A 120 9.31 -15.27 2.01
CA ARG A 120 9.66 -16.70 2.00
C ARG A 120 9.84 -17.25 0.57
N ARG A 121 8.95 -16.90 -0.36
CA ARG A 121 9.10 -17.29 -1.77
C ARG A 121 10.36 -16.69 -2.40
N LEU A 122 10.68 -15.43 -2.09
CA LEU A 122 11.90 -14.80 -2.61
C LEU A 122 13.15 -15.43 -1.99
N LEU A 123 13.11 -15.79 -0.71
CA LEU A 123 14.17 -16.54 -0.03
C LEU A 123 14.42 -17.89 -0.71
N GLU A 124 13.36 -18.65 -1.00
CA GLU A 124 13.45 -19.93 -1.72
C GLU A 124 14.04 -19.77 -3.12
N ARG A 125 13.61 -18.73 -3.87
CA ARG A 125 14.17 -18.44 -5.20
C ARG A 125 15.66 -18.11 -5.12
N LEU A 126 16.04 -17.27 -4.15
CA LEU A 126 17.44 -16.92 -3.95
C LEU A 126 18.23 -18.17 -3.62
N ALA A 127 17.81 -18.98 -2.64
CA ALA A 127 18.47 -20.21 -2.23
C ALA A 127 18.64 -21.23 -3.38
N ALA A 128 17.66 -21.34 -4.28
CA ALA A 128 17.69 -22.26 -5.41
C ALA A 128 18.70 -21.88 -6.53
N ASP A 129 19.19 -20.63 -6.55
CA ASP A 129 20.05 -20.11 -7.62
C ASP A 129 21.21 -19.31 -7.03
N PRO A 130 22.36 -19.97 -6.75
CA PRO A 130 23.57 -19.34 -6.19
C PRO A 130 24.09 -18.15 -6.99
N ASP A 131 23.89 -18.18 -8.31
CA ASP A 131 24.45 -17.20 -9.25
C ASP A 131 23.53 -15.98 -9.45
N LEU A 132 22.37 -15.95 -8.79
CA LEU A 132 21.43 -14.83 -8.85
C LEU A 132 22.01 -13.60 -8.15
N ALA A 133 22.46 -12.62 -8.96
CA ALA A 133 23.06 -11.39 -8.47
C ALA A 133 22.04 -10.51 -7.73
N PRO A 134 22.40 -9.90 -6.57
CA PRO A 134 21.44 -9.10 -5.82
C PRO A 134 20.89 -7.86 -6.54
N VAL A 135 21.69 -7.26 -7.43
CA VAL A 135 21.27 -6.12 -8.25
C VAL A 135 20.21 -6.51 -9.30
N ASP A 136 20.28 -7.72 -9.85
CA ASP A 136 19.29 -8.24 -10.79
C ASP A 136 17.92 -8.41 -10.12
N VAL A 137 17.93 -8.90 -8.88
CA VAL A 137 16.72 -9.01 -8.04
C VAL A 137 16.16 -7.62 -7.74
N ALA A 138 17.00 -6.68 -7.30
CA ALA A 138 16.58 -5.30 -7.02
C ALA A 138 15.91 -4.66 -8.25
N ARG A 139 16.56 -4.75 -9.42
CA ARG A 139 16.02 -4.24 -10.70
C ARG A 139 14.68 -4.89 -11.05
N SER A 140 14.56 -6.19 -10.85
CA SER A 140 13.35 -6.92 -11.19
C SER A 140 12.18 -6.58 -10.26
N LEU A 141 12.46 -6.26 -8.99
CA LEU A 141 11.45 -5.81 -8.03
C LEU A 141 10.85 -4.44 -8.38
N LEU A 142 11.57 -3.57 -9.09
CA LEU A 142 11.06 -2.27 -9.55
C LEU A 142 9.85 -2.40 -10.50
N SER A 143 9.72 -3.54 -11.20
CA SER A 143 8.59 -3.81 -12.09
C SER A 143 7.32 -4.29 -11.36
N ARG A 144 7.39 -4.48 -10.03
CA ARG A 144 6.29 -5.04 -9.25
C ARG A 144 5.34 -3.95 -8.78
N ALA A 145 4.04 -4.29 -8.75
CA ALA A 145 3.03 -3.42 -8.17
C ALA A 145 3.32 -3.15 -6.69
N VAL A 146 3.01 -1.93 -6.24
CA VAL A 146 3.20 -1.49 -4.86
C VAL A 146 1.87 -1.51 -4.11
N PHE A 147 1.82 -2.20 -2.97
CA PHE A 147 0.67 -2.31 -2.07
C PHE A 147 0.91 -1.66 -0.70
N GLY A 148 -0.08 -1.76 0.19
CA GLY A 148 -0.10 -1.05 1.47
C GLY A 148 0.84 -1.60 2.55
N HIS A 149 1.01 -2.91 2.66
CA HIS A 149 2.02 -3.49 3.56
C HIS A 149 3.34 -3.54 2.81
N ARG A 150 4.34 -2.78 3.27
CA ARG A 150 5.61 -2.59 2.56
C ARG A 150 6.78 -3.05 3.43
N ALA A 151 7.80 -3.58 2.77
CA ALA A 151 9.12 -3.77 3.36
C ALA A 151 10.20 -3.43 2.33
N VAL A 152 11.33 -2.93 2.82
CA VAL A 152 12.55 -2.79 2.03
C VAL A 152 13.63 -3.57 2.76
N VAL A 153 14.21 -4.54 2.06
CA VAL A 153 15.39 -5.26 2.52
C VAL A 153 16.59 -4.62 1.85
N ILE A 154 17.46 -4.03 2.64
CA ILE A 154 18.70 -3.40 2.19
C ILE A 154 19.79 -4.44 2.38
N GLY A 155 20.76 -4.54 1.48
CA GLY A 155 21.85 -5.50 1.62
C GLY A 155 22.93 -5.28 0.57
N ARG A 156 24.13 -5.81 0.85
CA ARG A 156 25.26 -5.76 -0.08
C ARG A 156 25.57 -7.13 -0.64
N THR A 157 25.58 -8.15 0.23
CA THR A 157 25.91 -9.52 -0.16
C THR A 157 24.67 -10.37 -0.26
N ARG A 158 24.81 -11.53 -0.90
CA ARG A 158 23.75 -12.54 -0.95
C ARG A 158 23.33 -13.00 0.44
N GLU A 159 24.30 -13.16 1.35
CA GLU A 159 24.09 -13.58 2.73
C GLU A 159 23.24 -12.57 3.50
N ASP A 160 23.48 -11.26 3.31
CA ASP A 160 22.62 -10.21 3.87
C ASP A 160 21.16 -10.45 3.51
N PHE A 161 20.87 -10.73 2.23
CA PHE A 161 19.51 -10.93 1.76
C PHE A 161 18.89 -12.24 2.24
N LEU A 162 19.65 -13.33 2.32
CA LEU A 162 19.18 -14.60 2.87
C LEU A 162 18.72 -14.42 4.33
N ASP A 163 19.56 -13.82 5.17
CA ASP A 163 19.27 -13.64 6.59
C ASP A 163 18.10 -12.66 6.81
N ARG A 164 18.13 -11.53 6.12
CA ARG A 164 17.11 -10.47 6.24
C ARG A 164 15.74 -10.91 5.70
N LEU A 165 15.69 -11.68 4.60
CA LEU A 165 14.44 -12.27 4.10
C LEU A 165 13.91 -13.35 5.04
N ALA A 166 14.78 -14.16 5.65
CA ALA A 166 14.35 -15.16 6.62
C ALA A 166 13.70 -14.50 7.84
N ALA A 167 14.29 -13.42 8.38
CA ALA A 167 13.70 -12.63 9.47
C ALA A 167 12.36 -12.00 9.06
N LEU A 168 12.29 -11.38 7.87
CA LEU A 168 11.06 -10.81 7.35
C LEU A 168 9.96 -11.88 7.17
N GLY A 169 10.31 -13.06 6.67
CA GLY A 169 9.41 -14.19 6.49
C GLY A 169 8.83 -14.75 7.80
N ARG A 170 9.58 -14.65 8.90
CA ARG A 170 9.11 -14.96 10.27
C ARG A 170 8.34 -13.80 10.91
N GLY A 171 8.53 -12.57 10.43
CA GLY A 171 7.95 -11.36 11.00
C GLY A 171 8.77 -10.77 12.14
N GLU A 172 10.06 -11.10 12.22
CA GLU A 172 11.00 -10.62 13.23
C GLU A 172 11.66 -9.29 12.78
N PRO A 173 12.03 -8.41 13.72
CA PRO A 173 12.88 -7.26 13.41
C PRO A 173 14.28 -7.71 13.00
N ALA A 174 14.89 -7.04 12.03
CA ALA A 174 16.26 -7.28 11.61
C ALA A 174 16.91 -5.98 11.12
N THR A 175 18.19 -5.80 11.39
CA THR A 175 18.98 -4.69 10.85
C THR A 175 18.94 -4.74 9.32
N GLY A 176 18.70 -3.58 8.70
CA GLY A 176 18.57 -3.49 7.25
C GLY A 176 17.24 -3.98 6.67
N VAL A 177 16.24 -4.26 7.52
CA VAL A 177 14.86 -4.50 7.11
C VAL A 177 13.97 -3.41 7.67
N VAL A 178 13.46 -2.56 6.79
CA VAL A 178 12.48 -1.52 7.15
C VAL A 178 11.11 -2.01 6.71
N ARG A 179 10.12 -1.98 7.61
CA ARG A 179 8.75 -2.44 7.35
C ARG A 179 7.73 -1.45 7.86
N GLY A 180 6.59 -1.36 7.20
CA GLY A 180 5.51 -0.47 7.61
C GLY A 180 4.23 -0.70 6.83
N VAL A 181 3.21 0.06 7.20
CA VAL A 181 1.94 0.13 6.48
C VAL A 181 1.82 1.54 5.92
N SER A 182 1.66 1.65 4.61
CA SER A 182 1.54 2.94 3.97
C SER A 182 0.27 3.64 4.42
N ALA A 183 0.38 4.92 4.77
CA ALA A 183 -0.75 5.82 4.94
C ALA A 183 -0.75 6.86 3.81
N ASP A 184 -1.86 7.55 3.62
CA ASP A 184 -1.90 8.71 2.73
C ASP A 184 -1.01 9.82 3.32
N ARG A 185 0.00 10.24 2.56
CA ARG A 185 0.96 11.26 2.95
C ARG A 185 0.83 12.49 2.07
N SER A 186 1.10 13.66 2.66
CA SER A 186 1.06 14.95 2.00
C SER A 186 2.25 15.81 2.40
N GLY A 187 2.83 16.44 1.38
CA GLY A 187 3.77 17.55 1.46
C GLY A 187 5.02 17.26 2.29
N PRO A 188 6.05 16.59 1.73
CA PRO A 188 7.35 16.48 2.38
C PRO A 188 7.89 17.86 2.73
N VAL A 189 8.17 18.08 4.00
CA VAL A 189 8.85 19.28 4.49
C VAL A 189 10.31 18.95 4.69
N PHE A 190 11.21 19.68 4.03
CA PHE A 190 12.63 19.57 4.35
C PHE A 190 12.96 20.46 5.55
N VAL A 191 13.48 19.82 6.60
CA VAL A 191 13.83 20.43 7.87
C VAL A 191 15.35 20.49 7.98
N PHE A 192 15.88 21.69 8.14
CA PHE A 192 17.32 21.94 8.20
C PHE A 192 17.73 22.32 9.62
N PRO A 193 18.40 21.44 10.38
CA PRO A 193 18.80 21.76 11.75
C PRO A 193 19.91 22.81 11.81
N GLY A 194 20.09 23.36 13.01
CA GLY A 194 21.20 24.27 13.31
C GLY A 194 22.52 23.53 13.56
N GLN A 195 23.40 24.14 14.36
CA GLN A 195 24.62 23.49 14.85
C GLN A 195 24.26 22.38 15.87
N GLY A 196 24.96 21.24 15.82
CA GLY A 196 24.80 20.11 16.74
C GLY A 196 24.70 18.74 16.06
N SER A 197 24.34 18.71 14.77
CA SER A 197 24.25 17.48 13.97
C SER A 197 25.60 17.01 13.44
N GLN A 198 26.66 17.82 13.52
CA GLN A 198 27.96 17.52 12.95
C GLN A 198 28.71 16.36 13.61
N TRP A 199 29.56 15.71 12.82
CA TRP A 199 30.55 14.73 13.25
C TRP A 199 31.67 14.61 12.20
N ALA A 200 32.83 14.06 12.59
CA ALA A 200 33.95 13.89 11.67
C ALA A 200 33.64 12.82 10.62
N GLY A 201 33.70 13.15 9.33
CA GLY A 201 33.36 12.21 8.25
C GLY A 201 31.89 12.23 7.80
N MET A 202 31.09 13.21 8.26
CA MET A 202 29.62 13.18 8.23
C MET A 202 28.85 13.10 6.90
N ALA A 203 29.57 13.04 5.78
CA ALA A 203 29.03 12.71 4.47
C ALA A 203 30.16 12.26 3.51
N ALA A 204 31.30 11.85 4.06
CA ALA A 204 32.50 11.59 3.26
C ALA A 204 32.29 10.46 2.26
N GLU A 205 31.56 9.41 2.66
CA GLU A 205 31.23 8.29 1.78
C GLU A 205 30.26 8.69 0.64
N LEU A 206 29.36 9.65 0.87
CA LEU A 206 28.45 10.11 -0.17
C LEU A 206 29.15 10.90 -1.29
N LEU A 207 30.31 11.50 -1.02
CA LEU A 207 31.14 12.10 -2.07
C LEU A 207 31.59 11.07 -3.11
N ASP A 208 31.72 9.80 -2.70
CA ASP A 208 32.18 8.71 -3.55
C ASP A 208 31.00 7.88 -4.09
N ALA A 209 29.91 7.77 -3.31
CA ALA A 209 28.77 6.89 -3.62
C ALA A 209 27.56 7.58 -4.26
N SER A 210 27.54 8.92 -4.35
CA SER A 210 26.44 9.69 -4.96
C SER A 210 26.99 10.83 -5.82
N PRO A 211 26.94 10.70 -7.16
CA PRO A 211 27.37 11.77 -8.07
C PRO A 211 26.63 13.10 -7.81
N VAL A 212 25.32 13.04 -7.54
CA VAL A 212 24.49 14.20 -7.21
C VAL A 212 24.97 14.92 -5.94
N PHE A 213 25.36 14.16 -4.92
CA PHE A 213 25.92 14.74 -3.70
C PHE A 213 27.26 15.42 -4.00
N ALA A 214 28.16 14.72 -4.71
CA ALA A 214 29.49 15.21 -5.03
C ALA A 214 29.45 16.50 -5.87
N GLU A 215 28.61 16.54 -6.90
CA GLU A 215 28.41 17.72 -7.76
C GLU A 215 27.85 18.91 -6.96
N SER A 216 26.80 18.68 -6.16
CA SER A 216 26.23 19.74 -5.33
C SER A 216 27.21 20.25 -4.27
N PHE A 217 27.99 19.35 -3.67
CA PHE A 217 28.96 19.72 -2.64
C PHE A 217 30.12 20.51 -3.25
N ALA A 218 30.58 20.14 -4.44
CA ALA A 218 31.59 20.89 -5.20
C ALA A 218 31.11 22.31 -5.50
N ALA A 219 29.87 22.48 -5.97
CA ALA A 219 29.29 23.80 -6.20
C ALA A 219 29.22 24.64 -4.91
N CYS A 220 28.85 24.03 -3.78
CA CYS A 220 28.87 24.71 -2.47
C CYS A 220 30.30 25.12 -2.07
N ALA A 221 31.28 24.26 -2.30
CA ALA A 221 32.68 24.54 -1.99
C ALA A 221 33.24 25.69 -2.86
N ASP A 222 32.91 25.71 -4.16
CA ASP A 222 33.28 26.80 -5.07
C ASP A 222 32.66 28.13 -4.65
N ALA A 223 31.39 28.12 -4.23
CA ALA A 223 30.71 29.32 -3.72
C ALA A 223 31.29 29.82 -2.39
N LEU A 224 31.83 28.92 -1.55
CA LEU A 224 32.49 29.26 -0.28
C LEU A 224 33.93 29.76 -0.46
N ALA A 225 34.62 29.32 -1.51
CA ALA A 225 36.04 29.58 -1.74
C ALA A 225 36.48 31.05 -1.59
N PRO A 226 35.70 32.08 -2.01
CA PRO A 226 36.07 33.48 -1.80
C PRO A 226 36.11 33.94 -0.33
N TYR A 227 35.52 33.18 0.58
CA TYR A 227 35.28 33.59 1.97
C TYR A 227 36.03 32.76 3.01
N VAL A 228 36.66 31.65 2.61
CA VAL A 228 37.38 30.73 3.50
C VAL A 228 38.80 30.45 2.97
N GLU A 229 39.73 30.20 3.89
CA GLU A 229 41.13 29.89 3.56
C GLU A 229 41.43 28.37 3.62
N TRP A 230 40.39 27.56 3.76
CA TRP A 230 40.46 26.11 3.93
C TRP A 230 39.49 25.42 2.97
N SER A 231 39.72 24.12 2.73
CA SER A 231 38.91 23.32 1.80
C SER A 231 37.74 22.64 2.52
N PRO A 232 36.48 22.92 2.16
CA PRO A 232 35.32 22.19 2.70
C PRO A 232 35.41 20.68 2.45
N LEU A 233 35.98 20.29 1.30
CA LEU A 233 36.21 18.89 0.96
C LEU A 233 37.18 18.21 1.92
N ASP A 234 38.27 18.89 2.29
CA ASP A 234 39.26 18.36 3.21
C ASP A 234 38.69 18.22 4.62
N VAL A 235 37.87 19.16 5.06
CA VAL A 235 37.17 19.10 6.35
C VAL A 235 36.19 17.93 6.40
N VAL A 236 35.33 17.76 5.38
CA VAL A 236 34.35 16.65 5.37
C VAL A 236 35.04 15.29 5.31
N ARG A 237 36.15 15.17 4.56
CA ARG A 237 36.95 13.93 4.51
C ARG A 237 37.83 13.73 5.74
N GLY A 238 37.94 14.70 6.64
CA GLY A 238 38.80 14.63 7.82
C GLY A 238 40.29 14.50 7.46
N ARG A 239 40.73 15.15 6.37
CA ARG A 239 42.13 15.08 5.93
C ARG A 239 43.08 15.71 6.97
N PRO A 240 44.30 15.18 7.14
CA PRO A 240 45.30 15.80 8.00
C PRO A 240 45.54 17.26 7.62
N GLY A 241 45.51 18.16 8.61
CA GLY A 241 45.69 19.60 8.42
C GLY A 241 44.40 20.38 8.14
N ALA A 242 43.26 19.71 7.92
CA ALA A 242 41.96 20.38 7.86
C ALA A 242 41.60 20.98 9.23
N PRO A 243 40.98 22.17 9.29
CA PRO A 243 40.57 22.77 10.55
C PRO A 243 39.45 21.98 11.24
N SER A 244 39.40 22.03 12.57
CA SER A 244 38.41 21.29 13.36
C SER A 244 36.98 21.79 13.13
N LEU A 245 36.02 20.85 13.13
CA LEU A 245 34.57 21.13 13.20
C LEU A 245 34.11 21.72 14.55
N ASP A 246 35.01 21.86 15.54
CA ASP A 246 34.71 22.58 16.78
C ASP A 246 34.65 24.10 16.57
N ARG A 247 35.31 24.59 15.51
CA ARG A 247 35.33 26.01 15.16
C ARG A 247 34.03 26.40 14.47
N VAL A 248 33.34 27.40 15.02
CA VAL A 248 32.07 27.90 14.46
C VAL A 248 32.23 28.38 13.01
N ASP A 249 33.35 29.01 12.69
CA ASP A 249 33.66 29.52 11.35
C ASP A 249 33.90 28.41 10.31
N VAL A 250 34.09 27.16 10.76
CA VAL A 250 34.26 25.97 9.93
C VAL A 250 32.99 25.12 9.89
N VAL A 251 32.39 24.87 11.06
CA VAL A 251 31.24 23.96 11.18
C VAL A 251 29.99 24.51 10.49
N GLN A 252 29.74 25.82 10.57
CA GLN A 252 28.54 26.41 9.98
C GLN A 252 28.53 26.31 8.45
N PRO A 253 29.61 26.72 7.74
CA PRO A 253 29.63 26.60 6.28
C PRO A 253 29.66 25.15 5.79
N VAL A 254 30.37 24.25 6.49
CA VAL A 254 30.42 22.83 6.12
C VAL A 254 29.06 22.16 6.32
N LEU A 255 28.36 22.44 7.43
CA LEU A 255 27.00 21.94 7.64
C LEU A 255 26.04 22.46 6.58
N TRP A 256 26.13 23.74 6.23
CA TRP A 256 25.33 24.32 5.14
C TRP A 256 25.56 23.57 3.82
N ALA A 257 26.81 23.35 3.43
CA ALA A 257 27.15 22.62 2.20
C ALA A 257 26.60 21.19 2.23
N VAL A 258 26.79 20.45 3.33
CA VAL A 258 26.24 19.09 3.49
C VAL A 258 24.72 19.09 3.39
N MET A 259 24.03 20.00 4.07
CA MET A 259 22.57 20.06 4.07
C MET A 259 22.00 20.40 2.69
N VAL A 260 22.59 21.36 1.98
CA VAL A 260 22.19 21.72 0.61
C VAL A 260 22.40 20.53 -0.34
N SER A 261 23.52 19.80 -0.22
CA SER A 261 23.80 18.63 -1.04
C SER A 261 22.90 17.43 -0.72
N LEU A 262 22.60 17.18 0.55
CA LEU A 262 21.61 16.15 0.95
C LEU A 262 20.22 16.46 0.41
N ALA A 263 19.82 17.75 0.35
CA ALA A 263 18.55 18.13 -0.26
C ALA A 263 18.49 17.74 -1.75
N GLN A 264 19.59 17.90 -2.50
CA GLN A 264 19.64 17.46 -3.90
C GLN A 264 19.57 15.94 -4.04
N VAL A 265 20.17 15.19 -3.11
CA VAL A 265 20.08 13.71 -3.09
C VAL A 265 18.64 13.24 -2.86
N TRP A 266 17.88 13.87 -1.96
CA TRP A 266 16.46 13.53 -1.80
C TRP A 266 15.67 13.78 -3.09
N ARG A 267 15.90 14.92 -3.74
CA ARG A 267 15.24 15.29 -5.00
C ARG A 267 15.59 14.33 -6.15
N SER A 268 16.84 13.85 -6.24
CA SER A 268 17.22 12.85 -7.24
C SER A 268 16.57 11.48 -7.03
N HIS A 269 16.01 11.22 -5.84
CA HIS A 269 15.15 10.07 -5.56
C HIS A 269 13.65 10.39 -5.69
N GLY A 270 13.29 11.47 -6.38
CA GLY A 270 11.91 11.87 -6.64
C GLY A 270 11.19 12.47 -5.43
N VAL A 271 11.92 12.76 -4.34
CA VAL A 271 11.35 13.37 -3.13
C VAL A 271 11.48 14.88 -3.23
N GLU A 272 10.52 15.51 -3.87
CA GLU A 272 10.44 16.97 -3.97
C GLU A 272 9.79 17.57 -2.71
N PRO A 273 10.43 18.56 -2.06
CA PRO A 273 9.84 19.24 -0.91
C PRO A 273 8.65 20.11 -1.33
N ALA A 274 7.58 20.07 -0.54
CA ALA A 274 6.44 20.99 -0.67
C ALA A 274 6.64 22.27 0.15
N ALA A 275 7.51 22.23 1.17
CA ALA A 275 7.91 23.38 1.97
C ALA A 275 9.29 23.11 2.61
N VAL A 276 9.92 24.17 3.10
CA VAL A 276 11.16 24.07 3.88
C VAL A 276 11.06 24.84 5.19
N VAL A 277 11.80 24.40 6.20
CA VAL A 277 12.00 25.13 7.46
C VAL A 277 13.42 24.90 7.95
N GLY A 278 14.06 25.93 8.49
CA GLY A 278 15.38 25.82 9.08
C GLY A 278 15.39 26.24 10.53
N HIS A 279 16.28 25.68 11.34
CA HIS A 279 16.45 26.02 12.74
C HIS A 279 17.75 26.83 12.92
N SER A 280 17.65 28.09 13.36
CA SER A 280 18.81 28.98 13.51
C SER A 280 19.62 29.07 12.20
N GLN A 281 20.91 28.71 12.19
CA GLN A 281 21.72 28.69 10.97
C GLN A 281 21.19 27.77 9.86
N GLY A 282 20.39 26.75 10.20
CA GLY A 282 19.76 25.87 9.23
C GLY A 282 18.83 26.63 8.28
N GLU A 283 18.34 27.81 8.67
CA GLU A 283 17.57 28.67 7.76
C GLU A 283 18.36 29.12 6.54
N LEU A 284 19.69 29.22 6.60
CA LEU A 284 20.52 29.55 5.43
C LEU A 284 20.47 28.44 4.38
N ALA A 285 20.44 27.18 4.83
CA ALA A 285 20.25 26.03 3.93
C ALA A 285 18.82 25.99 3.40
N ALA A 286 17.82 26.22 4.25
CA ALA A 286 16.42 26.31 3.83
C ALA A 286 16.19 27.42 2.78
N ALA A 287 16.73 28.62 3.01
CA ALA A 287 16.63 29.75 2.09
C ALA A 287 17.32 29.48 0.75
N CYS A 288 18.49 28.82 0.78
CA CYS A 288 19.18 28.40 -0.44
C CYS A 288 18.36 27.37 -1.23
N VAL A 289 17.85 26.33 -0.57
CA VAL A 289 17.05 25.27 -1.20
C VAL A 289 15.72 25.79 -1.72
N ALA A 290 15.08 26.73 -1.01
CA ALA A 290 13.88 27.41 -1.47
C ALA A 290 14.12 28.42 -2.61
N GLY A 291 15.38 28.75 -2.91
CA GLY A 291 15.74 29.78 -3.89
C GLY A 291 15.52 31.21 -3.41
N VAL A 292 15.24 31.40 -2.11
CA VAL A 292 15.15 32.70 -1.45
C VAL A 292 16.50 33.40 -1.50
N LEU A 293 17.59 32.68 -1.20
CA LEU A 293 18.96 33.12 -1.46
C LEU A 293 19.53 32.36 -2.66
N SER A 294 20.43 33.00 -3.41
CA SER A 294 21.30 32.28 -4.35
C SER A 294 22.31 31.43 -3.58
N LEU A 295 22.96 30.49 -4.29
CA LEU A 295 24.03 29.68 -3.70
C LEU A 295 25.18 30.58 -3.20
N GLU A 296 25.53 31.60 -3.97
CA GLU A 296 26.60 32.55 -3.69
C GLU A 296 26.27 33.46 -2.49
N ASP A 297 25.03 33.95 -2.41
CA ASP A 297 24.59 34.80 -1.29
C ASP A 297 24.51 34.00 0.02
N ALA A 298 24.00 32.77 -0.05
CA ALA A 298 23.95 31.88 1.11
C ALA A 298 25.37 31.49 1.57
N ALA A 299 26.28 31.17 0.64
CA ALA A 299 27.68 30.86 0.93
C ALA A 299 28.41 32.06 1.55
N ARG A 300 28.25 33.25 0.98
CA ARG A 300 28.75 34.51 1.52
C ARG A 300 28.29 34.70 2.96
N LEU A 301 26.98 34.61 3.17
CA LEU A 301 26.38 34.93 4.44
C LEU A 301 26.76 33.91 5.51
N VAL A 302 26.73 32.61 5.22
CA VAL A 302 27.11 31.58 6.19
C VAL A 302 28.58 31.67 6.59
N ALA A 303 29.49 31.88 5.63
CA ALA A 303 30.94 31.96 5.89
C ALA A 303 31.31 33.22 6.68
N LEU A 304 30.76 34.35 6.28
CA LEU A 304 31.13 35.63 6.88
C LEU A 304 30.44 35.84 8.24
N ARG A 305 29.19 35.40 8.41
CA ARG A 305 28.49 35.40 9.70
C ARG A 305 29.20 34.51 10.71
N SER A 306 29.56 33.29 10.32
CA SER A 306 30.21 32.34 11.23
C SER A 306 31.59 32.83 11.66
N ARG A 307 32.36 33.44 10.76
CA ARG A 307 33.65 34.10 11.09
C ARG A 307 33.47 35.24 12.09
N LEU A 308 32.43 36.06 11.93
CA LEU A 308 32.13 37.15 12.87
C LEU A 308 31.76 36.61 14.26
N ILE A 309 30.95 35.55 14.33
CA ILE A 309 30.63 34.86 15.59
C ILE A 309 31.92 34.32 16.24
N GLY A 310 32.77 33.65 15.46
CA GLY A 310 34.02 33.08 15.93
C GLY A 310 34.99 34.11 16.49
N GLY A 311 35.08 35.29 15.87
CA GLY A 311 35.99 36.35 16.32
C GLY A 311 35.52 37.11 17.56
N GLU A 312 34.20 37.30 17.72
CA GLU A 312 33.66 38.26 18.69
C GLU A 312 32.87 37.62 19.84
N LEU A 313 32.25 36.45 19.62
CA LEU A 313 31.37 35.79 20.60
C LEU A 313 31.90 34.46 21.14
N ALA A 314 32.76 33.76 20.39
CA ALA A 314 33.34 32.49 20.84
C ALA A 314 34.07 32.64 22.19
N GLY A 315 33.91 31.65 23.06
CA GLY A 315 34.41 31.64 24.43
C GLY A 315 33.69 32.58 25.42
N ARG A 316 32.66 33.34 25.01
CA ARG A 316 31.99 34.33 25.87
C ARG A 316 30.63 33.87 26.40
N GLY A 317 30.18 32.67 26.06
CA GLY A 317 28.89 32.16 26.51
C GLY A 317 28.74 30.67 26.26
N GLY A 318 27.50 30.21 26.26
CA GLY A 318 27.16 28.84 25.88
C GLY A 318 25.66 28.63 25.79
N MET A 319 25.26 27.37 25.62
CA MET A 319 23.85 26.99 25.53
C MET A 319 23.58 25.70 26.32
N VAL A 320 22.41 25.60 26.94
CA VAL A 320 21.95 24.46 27.75
C VAL A 320 20.55 24.04 27.29
N SER A 321 20.41 22.77 26.93
CA SER A 321 19.12 22.15 26.63
C SER A 321 18.36 21.86 27.92
N LEU A 322 17.09 22.24 27.93
CA LEU A 322 16.14 22.02 29.02
C LEU A 322 14.92 21.26 28.49
N PRO A 323 14.59 20.08 29.05
CA PRO A 323 13.39 19.33 28.68
C PRO A 323 12.15 19.92 29.38
N ARG A 324 11.86 21.19 29.10
CA ARG A 324 10.80 21.99 29.73
C ARG A 324 10.02 22.80 28.69
N PRO A 325 8.70 23.01 28.89
CA PRO A 325 7.93 24.01 28.14
C PRO A 325 8.53 25.40 28.28
N VAL A 326 8.21 26.30 27.33
CA VAL A 326 8.77 27.67 27.30
C VAL A 326 8.45 28.46 28.56
N ASP A 327 7.21 28.46 29.04
CA ASP A 327 6.80 29.21 30.23
C ASP A 327 7.55 28.75 31.51
N GLU A 328 7.79 27.43 31.62
CA GLU A 328 8.57 26.84 32.72
C GLU A 328 10.06 27.20 32.60
N ALA A 329 10.61 27.17 31.39
CA ALA A 329 12.01 27.54 31.14
C ALA A 329 12.25 29.03 31.43
N GLU A 330 11.34 29.91 31.02
CA GLU A 330 11.39 31.35 31.32
C GLU A 330 11.34 31.61 32.83
N SER A 331 10.41 30.94 33.54
CA SER A 331 10.30 31.03 34.99
C SER A 331 11.57 30.54 35.69
N LEU A 332 12.19 29.48 35.17
CA LEU A 332 13.41 28.89 35.72
C LEU A 332 14.61 29.82 35.56
N VAL A 333 14.75 30.52 34.43
CA VAL A 333 15.91 31.40 34.16
C VAL A 333 15.74 32.84 34.64
N ALA A 334 14.53 33.23 35.05
CA ALA A 334 14.21 34.57 35.57
C ALA A 334 15.20 35.12 36.63
N PRO A 335 15.74 34.32 37.57
CA PRO A 335 16.70 34.81 38.57
C PRO A 335 18.00 35.40 37.98
N TRP A 336 18.36 35.05 36.75
CA TRP A 336 19.59 35.52 36.09
C TRP A 336 19.38 36.76 35.20
N GLY A 337 18.14 37.24 35.06
CA GLY A 337 17.81 38.39 34.21
C GLY A 337 18.32 38.22 32.78
N GLU A 338 18.96 39.25 32.22
CA GLU A 338 19.47 39.22 30.83
C GLU A 338 20.71 38.31 30.63
N ARG A 339 21.27 37.74 31.70
CA ARG A 339 22.46 36.87 31.61
C ARG A 339 22.15 35.49 31.03
N ILE A 340 20.88 35.05 31.08
CA ILE A 340 20.39 33.82 30.46
C ILE A 340 19.04 34.12 29.80
N CYS A 341 18.89 33.74 28.53
CA CYS A 341 17.65 33.89 27.78
C CYS A 341 17.21 32.56 27.19
N VAL A 342 15.91 32.39 26.94
CA VAL A 342 15.41 31.30 26.10
C VAL A 342 15.83 31.58 24.65
N ALA A 343 16.75 30.77 24.15
CA ALA A 343 17.34 30.91 22.83
C ALA A 343 16.55 30.15 21.77
N THR A 344 16.02 28.96 22.11
CA THR A 344 15.25 28.15 21.17
C THR A 344 14.08 27.44 21.84
N VAL A 345 12.99 27.30 21.10
CA VAL A 345 11.82 26.48 21.43
C VAL A 345 11.69 25.42 20.34
N ASN A 346 12.25 24.24 20.60
CA ASN A 346 12.36 23.14 19.62
C ASN A 346 11.12 22.24 19.59
N GLY A 347 10.34 22.25 20.67
CA GLY A 347 9.12 21.47 20.77
C GLY A 347 8.36 21.80 22.06
N PRO A 348 7.17 21.22 22.25
CA PRO A 348 6.28 21.55 23.36
C PRO A 348 6.84 21.29 24.77
N ALA A 349 7.89 20.48 24.88
CA ALA A 349 8.61 20.20 26.12
C ALA A 349 10.14 20.22 25.91
N SER A 350 10.62 20.97 24.91
CA SER A 350 12.04 21.00 24.54
C SER A 350 12.48 22.43 24.22
N THR A 351 13.23 23.03 25.13
CA THR A 351 13.79 24.38 25.01
C THR A 351 15.30 24.36 25.14
N VAL A 352 15.96 25.41 24.65
CA VAL A 352 17.38 25.67 24.88
C VAL A 352 17.52 27.09 25.39
N VAL A 353 18.28 27.25 26.47
CA VAL A 353 18.65 28.55 27.01
C VAL A 353 20.10 28.85 26.68
N ALA A 354 20.43 30.13 26.52
CA ALA A 354 21.79 30.57 26.20
C ALA A 354 22.14 31.83 27.00
N GLY A 355 23.43 32.04 27.22
CA GLY A 355 23.89 33.17 28.02
C GLY A 355 25.32 33.04 28.51
N ASP A 356 25.64 33.72 29.60
CA ASP A 356 26.95 33.73 30.23
C ASP A 356 27.33 32.31 30.72
N ALA A 357 28.58 31.90 30.47
CA ALA A 357 29.04 30.55 30.82
C ALA A 357 28.86 30.22 32.32
N ALA A 358 29.26 31.15 33.20
CA ALA A 358 29.14 30.97 34.65
C ALA A 358 27.68 30.94 35.15
N ALA A 359 26.81 31.75 34.54
CA ALA A 359 25.38 31.73 34.88
C ALA A 359 24.74 30.40 34.47
N LEU A 360 25.13 29.86 33.31
CA LEU A 360 24.67 28.54 32.85
C LEU A 360 25.19 27.40 33.75
N ASP A 361 26.39 27.51 34.32
CA ASP A 361 26.90 26.55 35.31
C ASP A 361 26.05 26.57 36.60
N GLU A 362 25.72 27.77 37.10
CA GLU A 362 24.82 27.94 38.25
C GLU A 362 23.42 27.37 37.96
N LEU A 363 22.86 27.63 36.77
CA LEU A 363 21.58 27.09 36.33
C LEU A 363 21.62 25.56 36.26
N MET A 364 22.67 24.97 35.69
CA MET A 364 22.81 23.51 35.61
C MET A 364 22.89 22.88 37.01
N ALA A 365 23.63 23.48 37.94
CA ALA A 365 23.68 23.03 39.34
C ALA A 365 22.31 23.17 40.03
N ALA A 366 21.53 24.21 39.71
CA ALA A 366 20.16 24.35 40.20
C ALA A 366 19.24 23.25 39.64
N CYS A 367 19.32 23.00 38.34
CA CYS A 367 18.57 21.95 37.68
C CYS A 367 18.88 20.57 38.28
N GLU A 368 20.15 20.28 38.54
CA GLU A 368 20.57 19.01 39.15
C GLU A 368 19.97 18.83 40.56
N ARG A 369 19.98 19.89 41.39
CA ARG A 369 19.34 19.87 42.71
C ARG A 369 17.84 19.61 42.65
N ASP A 370 17.18 20.14 41.62
CA ASP A 370 15.72 20.06 41.45
C ASP A 370 15.29 18.86 40.57
N GLY A 371 16.22 17.97 40.21
CA GLY A 371 15.96 16.76 39.42
C GLY A 371 15.64 17.03 37.94
N VAL A 372 15.99 18.20 37.42
CA VAL A 372 15.83 18.59 36.00
C VAL A 372 17.05 18.15 35.20
N ARG A 373 16.83 17.35 34.14
CA ARG A 373 17.90 16.87 33.24
C ARG A 373 18.36 17.94 32.24
N ALA A 374 19.07 18.95 32.72
CA ALA A 374 19.72 19.94 31.88
C ALA A 374 20.97 19.36 31.19
N ARG A 375 21.21 19.68 29.91
CA ARG A 375 22.38 19.20 29.17
C ARG A 375 23.08 20.34 28.44
N ARG A 376 24.40 20.46 28.62
CA ARG A 376 25.23 21.40 27.86
C ARG A 376 25.22 21.06 26.37
N VAL A 377 25.00 22.06 25.53
CA VAL A 377 25.15 21.95 24.07
C VAL A 377 26.61 22.30 23.71
N PRO A 378 27.28 21.56 22.80
CA PRO A 378 28.69 21.81 22.44
C PRO A 378 28.82 23.07 21.55
N VAL A 379 28.61 24.23 22.17
CA VAL A 379 28.68 25.58 21.61
C VAL A 379 29.24 26.49 22.70
N ASP A 380 30.23 27.30 22.36
CA ASP A 380 30.97 28.19 23.27
C ASP A 380 30.58 29.68 23.12
N TYR A 381 29.46 29.96 22.45
CA TYR A 381 28.87 31.27 22.28
C TYR A 381 27.36 31.24 22.55
N ALA A 382 26.79 32.39 22.93
CA ALA A 382 25.36 32.52 23.22
C ALA A 382 24.60 33.20 22.06
N SER A 383 24.27 32.44 21.02
CA SER A 383 23.34 32.91 19.97
C SER A 383 21.92 33.07 20.48
N HIS A 384 21.11 33.90 19.80
CA HIS A 384 19.72 34.18 20.16
C HIS A 384 19.57 34.90 21.51
N THR A 385 20.55 35.73 21.86
CA THR A 385 20.62 36.49 23.11
C THR A 385 21.06 37.94 22.85
N PRO A 386 20.90 38.87 23.82
CA PRO A 386 21.44 40.23 23.72
C PRO A 386 22.94 40.31 23.40
N GLN A 387 23.75 39.27 23.69
CA GLN A 387 25.17 39.28 23.33
C GLN A 387 25.41 39.49 21.82
N VAL A 388 24.46 39.09 20.97
CA VAL A 388 24.52 39.24 19.51
C VAL A 388 24.42 40.70 19.06
N GLU A 389 23.88 41.61 19.88
CA GLU A 389 23.75 43.04 19.53
C GLU A 389 25.12 43.69 19.26
N ARG A 390 26.19 43.16 19.85
CA ARG A 390 27.58 43.56 19.56
C ARG A 390 27.96 43.39 18.10
N LEU A 391 27.32 42.42 17.43
CA LEU A 391 27.58 42.10 16.03
C LEU A 391 26.68 42.89 15.08
N ARG A 392 25.66 43.61 15.56
CA ARG A 392 24.58 44.17 14.73
C ARG A 392 25.10 44.96 13.54
N THR A 393 25.86 46.02 13.80
CA THR A 393 26.39 46.91 12.74
C THR A 393 27.19 46.12 11.71
N ARG A 394 28.09 45.24 12.17
CA ARG A 394 28.98 44.50 11.29
C ARG A 394 28.25 43.42 10.48
N LEU A 395 27.25 42.78 11.08
CA LEU A 395 26.43 41.78 10.39
C LEU A 395 25.55 42.43 9.32
N LEU A 396 24.97 43.60 9.59
CA LEU A 396 24.19 44.36 8.61
C LEU A 396 25.05 44.79 7.41
N GLU A 397 26.24 45.35 7.64
CA GLU A 397 27.18 45.71 6.57
C GLU A 397 27.55 44.51 5.69
N LEU A 398 27.74 43.36 6.32
CA LEU A 398 28.21 42.14 5.69
C LEU A 398 27.13 41.45 4.86
N ALA A 399 25.89 41.48 5.35
CA ALA A 399 24.71 40.95 4.70
C ALA A 399 24.11 41.92 3.67
N ALA A 400 24.42 43.22 3.71
CA ALA A 400 23.87 44.22 2.78
C ALA A 400 23.94 43.86 1.28
N PRO A 401 24.98 43.14 0.79
CA PRO A 401 25.05 42.79 -0.63
C PRO A 401 24.16 41.62 -1.08
N ILE A 402 23.52 40.89 -0.18
CA ILE A 402 22.66 39.76 -0.57
C ILE A 402 21.39 40.28 -1.27
N ALA A 403 20.84 39.49 -2.18
CA ALA A 403 19.63 39.82 -2.93
C ALA A 403 18.55 38.75 -2.73
N PRO A 404 17.76 38.81 -1.64
CA PRO A 404 16.70 37.85 -1.37
C PRO A 404 15.60 37.92 -2.42
N ARG A 405 15.00 36.77 -2.72
CA ARG A 405 13.93 36.61 -3.70
C ARG A 405 12.73 35.92 -3.04
N PRO A 406 11.52 36.01 -3.61
CA PRO A 406 10.35 35.27 -3.11
C PRO A 406 10.59 33.77 -2.92
N GLY A 407 11.47 33.16 -3.74
CA GLY A 407 11.75 31.74 -3.74
C GLY A 407 10.76 30.94 -4.59
N GLY A 408 11.14 29.71 -4.96
CA GLY A 408 10.29 28.76 -5.67
C GLY A 408 9.57 27.76 -4.76
N LEU A 409 9.97 27.69 -3.49
CA LEU A 409 9.36 26.81 -2.47
C LEU A 409 8.91 27.64 -1.26
N PRO A 410 7.76 27.31 -0.64
CA PRO A 410 7.35 27.90 0.64
C PRO A 410 8.40 27.69 1.72
N MET A 411 8.88 28.77 2.34
CA MET A 411 9.80 28.73 3.48
C MET A 411 9.08 29.20 4.74
N TYR A 412 9.07 28.38 5.78
CA TYR A 412 8.59 28.79 7.10
C TYR A 412 9.76 29.29 7.94
N SER A 413 9.63 30.52 8.45
CA SER A 413 10.64 31.17 9.29
C SER A 413 10.47 30.75 10.73
N THR A 414 11.58 30.44 11.39
CA THR A 414 11.64 30.24 12.85
C THR A 414 11.93 31.54 13.60
N VAL A 415 12.20 32.64 12.91
CA VAL A 415 12.21 33.98 13.51
C VAL A 415 10.78 34.43 13.81
N THR A 416 9.88 34.26 12.83
CA THR A 416 8.47 34.69 12.97
C THR A 416 7.54 33.57 13.45
N GLY A 417 7.89 32.30 13.20
CA GLY A 417 7.04 31.14 13.45
C GLY A 417 5.94 30.95 12.40
N ALA A 418 6.10 31.52 11.19
CA ALA A 418 5.10 31.53 10.14
C ALA A 418 5.75 31.47 8.74
N LEU A 419 4.92 31.34 7.70
CA LEU A 419 5.36 31.45 6.30
C LEU A 419 6.07 32.78 6.06
N LEU A 420 7.25 32.73 5.43
CA LEU A 420 8.08 33.87 5.11
C LEU A 420 7.78 34.38 3.70
N ASP A 421 7.65 35.70 3.54
CA ASP A 421 7.86 36.33 2.23
C ASP A 421 9.37 36.34 1.96
N GLY A 422 9.83 35.49 1.04
CA GLY A 422 11.26 35.32 0.78
C GLY A 422 11.99 36.61 0.43
N ALA A 423 11.32 37.57 -0.24
CA ALA A 423 11.93 38.85 -0.58
C ALA A 423 12.26 39.71 0.66
N SER A 424 11.64 39.42 1.80
CA SER A 424 11.89 40.09 3.08
C SER A 424 13.08 39.52 3.87
N ALA A 425 13.74 38.47 3.38
CA ALA A 425 14.89 37.83 4.04
C ALA A 425 16.20 38.65 3.86
N ASP A 426 16.14 39.95 4.13
CA ASP A 426 17.23 40.91 3.96
C ASP A 426 18.27 40.89 5.10
N ALA A 427 19.20 41.84 5.10
CA ALA A 427 20.24 41.94 6.12
C ALA A 427 19.66 42.05 7.55
N GLU A 428 18.55 42.76 7.74
CA GLU A 428 17.91 42.90 9.05
C GLU A 428 17.27 41.57 9.47
N TYR A 429 16.64 40.85 8.54
CA TYR A 429 16.15 39.49 8.80
C TYR A 429 17.26 38.56 9.30
N TRP A 430 18.43 38.55 8.66
CA TRP A 430 19.53 37.66 9.06
C TRP A 430 20.22 38.08 10.36
N TYR A 431 20.21 39.37 10.69
CA TYR A 431 20.54 39.82 12.04
C TYR A 431 19.54 39.28 13.07
N ARG A 432 18.24 39.42 12.81
CA ARG A 432 17.17 38.89 13.67
C ARG A 432 17.25 37.38 13.80
N ASN A 433 17.56 36.63 12.74
CA ASN A 433 17.80 35.18 12.78
C ASN A 433 18.93 34.77 13.73
N LEU A 434 19.96 35.61 13.94
CA LEU A 434 21.01 35.33 14.91
C LEU A 434 20.64 35.80 16.33
N ARG A 435 19.81 36.84 16.44
CA ARG A 435 19.53 37.57 17.69
C ARG A 435 18.28 37.11 18.42
N GLU A 436 17.21 36.82 17.71
CA GLU A 436 15.89 36.50 18.27
C GLU A 436 15.75 35.02 18.59
N THR A 437 14.86 34.69 19.52
CA THR A 437 14.55 33.30 19.89
C THR A 437 14.06 32.50 18.69
N VAL A 438 14.59 31.28 18.51
CA VAL A 438 14.18 30.35 17.45
C VAL A 438 12.85 29.69 17.83
N ARG A 439 11.78 30.02 17.10
CA ARG A 439 10.39 29.54 17.28
C ARG A 439 10.09 28.31 16.42
N PHE A 440 10.92 27.27 16.54
CA PHE A 440 10.83 26.08 15.69
C PHE A 440 9.55 25.26 15.94
N GLU A 441 9.12 25.14 17.19
CA GLU A 441 7.84 24.51 17.56
C GLU A 441 6.65 25.19 16.85
N GLN A 442 6.61 26.53 16.88
CA GLN A 442 5.55 27.32 16.26
C GLN A 442 5.54 27.14 14.72
N ALA A 443 6.71 27.19 14.09
CA ALA A 443 6.83 26.94 12.64
C ALA A 443 6.39 25.50 12.27
N THR A 444 6.78 24.51 13.08
CA THR A 444 6.37 23.10 12.88
C THR A 444 4.86 22.93 13.02
N ARG A 445 4.25 23.60 14.01
CA ARG A 445 2.80 23.61 14.20
C ARG A 445 2.09 24.24 12.99
N ALA A 446 2.57 25.39 12.50
CA ALA A 446 2.02 26.04 11.32
C ALA A 446 2.09 25.14 10.06
N LEU A 447 3.18 24.38 9.88
CA LEU A 447 3.30 23.38 8.82
C LEU A 447 2.29 22.24 9.00
N ALA A 448 2.12 21.73 10.22
CA ALA A 448 1.12 20.69 10.50
C ALA A 448 -0.31 21.18 10.25
N ASP A 449 -0.64 22.41 10.66
CA ASP A 449 -1.93 23.06 10.42
C ASP A 449 -2.19 23.30 8.92
N ALA A 450 -1.14 23.53 8.13
CA ALA A 450 -1.19 23.60 6.67
C ALA A 450 -1.34 22.21 5.99
N GLY A 451 -1.42 21.12 6.76
CA GLY A 451 -1.70 19.77 6.25
C GLY A 451 -0.47 18.95 5.86
N HIS A 452 0.74 19.42 6.19
CA HIS A 452 1.96 18.64 6.01
C HIS A 452 2.02 17.48 7.00
N THR A 453 2.36 16.28 6.51
CA THR A 453 2.37 15.03 7.30
C THR A 453 3.66 14.24 7.17
N VAL A 454 4.63 14.77 6.42
CA VAL A 454 5.95 14.18 6.19
C VAL A 454 6.98 15.25 6.48
N PHE A 455 7.88 14.98 7.41
CA PHE A 455 8.99 15.85 7.75
C PHE A 455 10.29 15.07 7.55
N ILE A 456 11.22 15.64 6.80
CA ILE A 456 12.50 15.02 6.50
C ILE A 456 13.58 15.93 7.05
N GLU A 457 14.26 15.49 8.11
CA GLU A 457 15.42 16.20 8.63
C GLU A 457 16.63 15.96 7.71
N VAL A 458 16.94 16.97 6.91
CA VAL A 458 18.00 16.97 5.90
C VAL A 458 19.31 17.34 6.58
N SER A 459 19.94 16.34 7.21
CA SER A 459 21.09 16.58 8.09
C SER A 459 22.04 15.38 8.21
N PRO A 460 23.29 15.61 8.67
CA PRO A 460 24.24 14.55 9.00
C PRO A 460 23.85 13.69 10.23
N HIS A 461 22.91 14.17 11.05
CA HIS A 461 22.38 13.44 12.20
C HIS A 461 21.09 14.11 12.70
N PRO A 462 19.99 13.35 12.95
CA PRO A 462 18.74 13.92 13.43
C PRO A 462 18.85 14.48 14.84
N VAL A 463 18.42 15.72 15.03
CA VAL A 463 18.35 16.39 16.34
C VAL A 463 17.01 17.08 16.61
N LEU A 464 16.17 17.26 15.58
CA LEU A 464 14.87 17.95 15.66
C LEU A 464 13.67 16.99 15.60
N ILE A 465 13.85 15.75 15.13
CA ILE A 465 12.80 14.73 15.05
C ILE A 465 11.94 14.65 16.32
N PRO A 466 12.50 14.53 17.55
CA PRO A 466 11.66 14.43 18.76
C PRO A 466 10.78 15.66 18.98
N GLY A 467 11.28 16.86 18.64
CA GLY A 467 10.51 18.10 18.74
C GLY A 467 9.38 18.16 17.72
N ILE A 468 9.63 17.66 16.50
CA ILE A 468 8.62 17.57 15.44
C ILE A 468 7.51 16.60 15.84
N GLU A 469 7.87 15.39 16.27
CA GLU A 469 6.90 14.35 16.68
C GLU A 469 6.01 14.84 17.83
N GLN A 470 6.60 15.42 18.87
CA GLN A 470 5.85 15.98 20.00
C GLN A 470 4.91 17.12 19.59
N THR A 471 5.36 17.99 18.68
CA THR A 471 4.54 19.10 18.17
C THR A 471 3.33 18.54 17.44
N VAL A 472 3.55 17.62 16.50
CA VAL A 472 2.49 17.07 15.66
C VAL A 472 1.51 16.20 16.46
N GLU A 473 1.98 15.46 17.47
CA GLU A 473 1.12 14.69 18.37
C GLU A 473 0.16 15.60 19.18
N ARG A 474 0.62 16.80 19.57
CA ARG A 474 -0.16 17.75 20.37
C ARG A 474 -1.05 18.71 19.56
N THR A 475 -0.91 18.74 18.24
CA THR A 475 -1.74 19.59 17.37
C THR A 475 -3.10 18.92 17.12
N PRO A 476 -4.23 19.48 17.60
CA PRO A 476 -5.55 18.90 17.40
C PRO A 476 -5.90 18.88 15.91
N ARG A 477 -6.17 17.70 15.34
CA ARG A 477 -6.60 17.58 13.94
C ARG A 477 -8.11 17.50 13.83
N ASN A 478 -8.68 18.36 12.98
CA ASN A 478 -10.12 18.53 12.78
C ASN A 478 -10.76 17.43 11.88
N THR A 479 -10.12 16.27 11.73
CA THR A 479 -10.59 15.17 10.86
C THR A 479 -10.47 13.81 11.55
N SER A 480 -11.47 12.95 11.33
CA SER A 480 -11.67 11.61 11.94
C SER A 480 -10.66 10.54 11.50
N ALA A 481 -9.63 10.91 10.75
CA ALA A 481 -8.51 10.04 10.41
C ALA A 481 -7.23 10.74 10.87
N ALA A 482 -6.82 10.46 12.11
CA ALA A 482 -5.51 10.87 12.62
C ALA A 482 -4.43 10.27 11.72
N ARG A 483 -3.94 11.06 10.74
CA ARG A 483 -2.77 10.70 9.94
C ARG A 483 -1.54 11.02 10.78
N ASP A 484 -1.08 10.08 11.61
CA ASP A 484 0.16 10.20 12.39
C ASP A 484 1.29 10.68 11.47
N ALA A 485 1.80 11.89 11.64
CA ALA A 485 2.86 12.39 10.75
C ALA A 485 4.12 11.53 10.91
N VAL A 486 4.93 11.48 9.86
CA VAL A 486 6.20 10.77 9.89
C VAL A 486 7.34 11.78 9.86
N ALA A 487 8.32 11.58 10.72
CA ALA A 487 9.58 12.31 10.72
C ALA A 487 10.72 11.35 10.39
N VAL A 488 11.54 11.68 9.39
CA VAL A 488 12.64 10.84 8.89
C VAL A 488 13.94 11.62 8.95
N GLY A 489 15.01 11.02 9.48
CA GLY A 489 16.34 11.61 9.48
C GLY A 489 17.17 11.11 8.30
N THR A 490 17.92 12.00 7.65
CA THR A 490 18.67 11.62 6.44
C THR A 490 19.87 10.73 6.74
N LEU A 491 20.84 11.23 7.50
CA LEU A 491 22.00 10.46 7.96
C LEU A 491 21.97 10.29 9.48
N ARG A 492 22.90 9.50 10.01
CA ARG A 492 23.09 9.33 11.46
C ARG A 492 24.58 9.40 11.76
N ARG A 493 24.93 9.81 12.99
CA ARG A 493 26.30 9.82 13.48
C ARG A 493 26.95 8.46 13.23
N ASP A 494 28.14 8.48 12.64
CA ASP A 494 28.94 7.31 12.25
C ASP A 494 28.32 6.45 11.11
N GLU A 495 27.23 6.93 10.48
CA GLU A 495 26.51 6.27 9.39
C GLU A 495 26.28 7.26 8.22
N GLY A 496 27.38 7.71 7.61
CA GLY A 496 27.38 8.78 6.59
C GLY A 496 27.31 8.30 5.14
N GLY A 497 26.97 7.03 4.92
CA GLY A 497 27.06 6.35 3.63
C GLY A 497 25.73 5.93 3.01
N ARG A 498 25.84 5.21 1.89
CA ARG A 498 24.70 4.77 1.06
C ARG A 498 23.69 3.92 1.82
N GLU A 499 24.12 3.05 2.73
CA GLU A 499 23.20 2.17 3.48
C GLU A 499 22.23 2.96 4.36
N ARG A 500 22.70 3.99 5.07
CA ARG A 500 21.82 4.85 5.89
C ARG A 500 20.88 5.68 5.02
N LEU A 501 21.36 6.21 3.90
CA LEU A 501 20.52 6.91 2.93
C LEU A 501 19.39 6.01 2.40
N LEU A 502 19.70 4.78 1.98
CA LEU A 502 18.70 3.81 1.56
C LEU A 502 17.72 3.46 2.69
N THR A 503 18.19 3.44 3.93
CA THR A 503 17.33 3.22 5.11
C THR A 503 16.37 4.38 5.32
N ALA A 504 16.82 5.64 5.17
CA ALA A 504 15.95 6.81 5.25
C ALA A 504 14.90 6.84 4.12
N LEU A 505 15.30 6.51 2.88
CA LEU A 505 14.36 6.34 1.76
C LEU A 505 13.34 5.23 2.03
N ALA A 506 13.78 4.11 2.63
CA ALA A 506 12.90 3.03 3.01
C ALA A 506 11.92 3.43 4.12
N GLU A 507 12.37 4.17 5.14
CA GLU A 507 11.53 4.72 6.22
C GLU A 507 10.40 5.59 5.63
N LEU A 508 10.72 6.48 4.69
CA LEU A 508 9.74 7.27 3.96
C LEU A 508 8.78 6.40 3.13
N PHE A 509 9.32 5.47 2.34
CA PHE A 509 8.54 4.62 1.44
C PHE A 509 7.54 3.72 2.18
N VAL A 510 7.95 3.09 3.28
CA VAL A 510 7.03 2.22 4.04
C VAL A 510 5.95 3.01 4.77
N ALA A 511 6.22 4.27 5.13
CA ALA A 511 5.24 5.18 5.71
C ALA A 511 4.22 5.72 4.69
N GLY A 512 4.44 5.49 3.38
CA GLY A 512 3.56 5.92 2.30
C GLY A 512 4.07 7.10 1.48
N GLY A 513 5.28 7.61 1.75
CA GLY A 513 5.93 8.60 0.90
C GLY A 513 6.32 8.02 -0.47
N ALA A 514 6.40 8.91 -1.47
CA ALA A 514 6.88 8.55 -2.81
C ALA A 514 8.40 8.50 -2.82
N VAL A 515 8.97 7.48 -3.46
CA VAL A 515 10.41 7.31 -3.69
C VAL A 515 10.60 6.71 -5.08
N GLU A 516 11.42 7.33 -5.91
CA GLU A 516 11.77 6.83 -7.23
C GLU A 516 12.94 5.85 -7.12
N TRP A 517 12.62 4.58 -6.83
CA TRP A 517 13.60 3.54 -6.58
C TRP A 517 14.50 3.20 -7.77
N SER A 518 14.10 3.56 -8.99
CA SER A 518 14.93 3.36 -10.19
C SER A 518 16.25 4.12 -10.13
N THR A 519 16.30 5.26 -9.44
CA THR A 519 17.53 6.04 -9.25
C THR A 519 18.43 5.49 -8.13
N ALA A 520 17.92 4.56 -7.31
CA ALA A 520 18.68 3.88 -6.25
C ALA A 520 19.20 2.49 -6.67
N VAL A 521 18.85 2.02 -7.87
CA VAL A 521 19.28 0.72 -8.42
C VAL A 521 19.98 0.94 -9.76
N GLU A 522 21.30 1.04 -9.70
CA GLU A 522 22.15 1.16 -10.89
C GLU A 522 22.48 -0.23 -11.44
N GLY A 523 22.39 -0.40 -12.75
CA GLY A 523 22.72 -1.67 -13.41
C GLY A 523 21.79 -2.84 -13.01
N GLY A 524 22.22 -4.05 -13.38
CA GLY A 524 21.44 -5.28 -13.28
C GLY A 524 20.59 -5.56 -14.52
N ARG A 525 20.11 -6.79 -14.64
CA ARG A 525 19.20 -7.25 -15.69
C ARG A 525 17.88 -7.77 -15.10
N PRO A 526 16.76 -7.66 -15.83
CA PRO A 526 15.52 -8.30 -15.42
C PRO A 526 15.68 -9.82 -15.33
N VAL A 527 15.25 -10.41 -14.22
CA VAL A 527 15.25 -11.85 -13.93
C VAL A 527 13.88 -12.29 -13.44
N ASP A 528 13.54 -13.56 -13.71
CA ASP A 528 12.27 -14.12 -13.26
C ASP A 528 12.28 -14.28 -11.72
N LEU A 529 11.33 -13.60 -11.08
CA LEU A 529 11.08 -13.68 -9.63
C LEU A 529 9.71 -14.32 -9.36
N PRO A 530 9.50 -14.94 -8.19
CA PRO A 530 8.23 -15.54 -7.81
C PRO A 530 7.05 -14.59 -7.98
N THR A 531 5.92 -15.12 -8.44
CA THR A 531 4.66 -14.37 -8.51
C THR A 531 4.11 -14.06 -7.11
N TYR A 532 3.15 -13.13 -7.06
CA TYR A 532 2.52 -12.69 -5.81
C TYR A 532 2.04 -13.86 -4.95
N ALA A 533 2.33 -13.80 -3.65
CA ALA A 533 1.87 -14.76 -2.65
C ALA A 533 0.36 -14.65 -2.37
N PHE A 534 -0.45 -15.09 -3.32
CA PHE A 534 -1.89 -15.26 -3.16
C PHE A 534 -2.17 -16.29 -2.06
N ARG A 535 -2.98 -15.89 -1.09
CA ARG A 535 -3.54 -16.81 -0.10
C ARG A 535 -4.88 -17.29 -0.62
N ALA A 536 -4.87 -18.48 -1.22
CA ALA A 536 -6.07 -19.08 -1.79
C ALA A 536 -7.09 -19.35 -0.68
N ARG A 537 -8.21 -18.62 -0.72
CA ARG A 537 -9.43 -18.95 0.03
C ARG A 537 -10.49 -19.36 -0.99
N ARG A 538 -11.28 -20.39 -0.65
CA ARG A 538 -12.36 -20.88 -1.51
C ARG A 538 -13.51 -19.88 -1.45
N TYR A 539 -13.74 -19.16 -2.54
CA TYR A 539 -14.90 -18.30 -2.75
C TYR A 539 -15.73 -18.86 -3.92
N TRP A 540 -16.47 -19.94 -3.68
CA TRP A 540 -17.31 -20.60 -4.69
C TRP A 540 -18.77 -20.56 -4.27
N LEU A 541 -19.66 -20.31 -5.24
CA LEU A 541 -21.10 -20.56 -5.08
C LEU A 541 -21.32 -22.04 -5.37
N ASP A 542 -21.70 -22.83 -4.38
CA ASP A 542 -22.04 -24.24 -4.61
C ASP A 542 -23.41 -24.29 -5.30
N ALA A 543 -23.47 -24.77 -6.55
CA ALA A 543 -24.72 -25.00 -7.25
C ALA A 543 -25.45 -26.23 -6.65
N PRO A 544 -26.78 -26.22 -6.53
CA PRO A 544 -27.53 -27.40 -6.11
C PRO A 544 -27.42 -28.52 -7.16
N GLU A 545 -27.17 -29.75 -6.72
CA GLU A 545 -27.15 -30.94 -7.58
C GLU A 545 -28.52 -31.13 -8.26
N HIS A 546 -28.55 -31.15 -9.60
CA HIS A 546 -29.77 -31.51 -10.34
C HIS A 546 -30.02 -33.01 -10.19
N THR A 547 -31.20 -33.38 -9.69
CA THR A 547 -31.67 -34.78 -9.65
C THR A 547 -31.88 -35.28 -11.08
N GLY A 548 -31.37 -36.48 -11.40
CA GLY A 548 -31.23 -37.01 -12.78
C GLY A 548 -32.52 -37.25 -13.58
N ASP A 549 -32.35 -37.76 -14.81
CA ASP A 549 -33.37 -37.95 -15.85
C ASP A 549 -34.57 -38.83 -15.39
N ALA A 550 -35.71 -38.19 -15.12
CA ALA A 550 -36.95 -38.83 -14.70
C ALA A 550 -37.52 -39.83 -15.74
N GLY A 551 -37.21 -39.65 -17.02
CA GLY A 551 -37.74 -40.50 -18.10
C GLY A 551 -37.26 -41.94 -18.03
N GLY A 552 -36.03 -42.17 -17.56
CA GLY A 552 -35.45 -43.52 -17.41
C GLY A 552 -36.14 -44.38 -16.33
N ALA A 553 -36.89 -43.76 -15.42
CA ALA A 553 -37.62 -44.44 -14.33
C ALA A 553 -39.11 -44.67 -14.65
N GLY A 554 -39.56 -44.38 -15.87
CA GLY A 554 -40.97 -44.49 -16.26
C GLY A 554 -41.86 -43.38 -15.73
N LEU A 555 -41.27 -42.28 -15.24
CA LEU A 555 -41.98 -41.07 -14.83
C LEU A 555 -42.06 -40.07 -15.99
N THR A 556 -43.15 -39.32 -16.04
CA THR A 556 -43.28 -38.16 -16.92
C THR A 556 -42.51 -36.99 -16.32
N ALA A 557 -41.62 -36.39 -17.10
CA ALA A 557 -40.91 -35.18 -16.69
C ALA A 557 -41.91 -34.03 -16.45
N VAL A 558 -41.69 -33.29 -15.37
CA VAL A 558 -42.53 -32.15 -14.98
C VAL A 558 -41.67 -30.89 -14.93
N ASP A 559 -42.20 -29.80 -15.44
CA ASP A 559 -41.55 -28.48 -15.40
C ASP A 559 -41.86 -27.79 -14.06
N HIS A 560 -41.27 -28.31 -12.97
CA HIS A 560 -41.42 -27.76 -11.62
C HIS A 560 -40.14 -27.99 -10.79
N PRO A 561 -39.54 -26.94 -10.18
CA PRO A 561 -38.21 -27.03 -9.55
C PRO A 561 -38.15 -27.94 -8.32
N LEU A 562 -39.28 -28.19 -7.67
CA LEU A 562 -39.39 -29.06 -6.48
C LEU A 562 -40.05 -30.42 -6.75
N LEU A 563 -40.44 -30.74 -7.98
CA LEU A 563 -41.05 -32.04 -8.31
C LEU A 563 -40.09 -32.82 -9.21
N ALA A 564 -39.92 -34.11 -8.91
CA ALA A 564 -39.04 -34.99 -9.67
C ALA A 564 -39.72 -35.56 -10.92
N GLY A 565 -41.04 -35.74 -10.89
CA GLY A 565 -41.79 -36.35 -12.00
C GLY A 565 -43.22 -36.71 -11.62
N ALA A 566 -44.00 -37.18 -12.60
CA ALA A 566 -45.40 -37.59 -12.44
C ALA A 566 -45.70 -38.96 -13.07
N VAL A 567 -46.70 -39.66 -12.55
CA VAL A 567 -47.21 -40.93 -13.08
C VAL A 567 -48.73 -41.03 -12.92
N ALA A 568 -49.40 -41.61 -13.92
CA ALA A 568 -50.82 -41.95 -13.84
C ALA A 568 -50.96 -43.47 -13.78
N PRO A 569 -51.29 -44.07 -12.61
CA PRO A 569 -51.46 -45.51 -12.50
C PRO A 569 -52.55 -46.03 -13.43
N ALA A 570 -52.30 -47.19 -14.06
CA ALA A 570 -53.28 -47.81 -14.94
C ALA A 570 -54.53 -48.24 -14.15
N GLY A 571 -55.71 -48.03 -14.72
CA GLY A 571 -56.99 -48.50 -14.15
C GLY A 571 -57.69 -47.52 -13.21
N GLY A 572 -57.27 -46.26 -13.13
CA GLY A 572 -57.98 -45.20 -12.41
C GLY A 572 -57.65 -43.80 -12.91
N ASP A 573 -58.39 -42.80 -12.44
CA ASP A 573 -58.24 -41.39 -12.85
C ASP A 573 -57.30 -40.59 -11.93
N THR A 574 -56.40 -41.29 -11.24
CA THR A 574 -55.46 -40.70 -10.28
C THR A 574 -54.17 -40.27 -10.97
N VAL A 575 -53.66 -39.10 -10.62
CA VAL A 575 -52.32 -38.64 -11.02
C VAL A 575 -51.46 -38.46 -9.76
N LEU A 576 -50.26 -39.02 -9.79
CA LEU A 576 -49.30 -38.98 -8.69
C LEU A 576 -48.06 -38.19 -9.11
N PHE A 577 -47.72 -37.15 -8.38
CA PHE A 577 -46.45 -36.44 -8.49
C PHE A 577 -45.52 -36.86 -7.37
N THR A 578 -44.23 -36.94 -7.66
CA THR A 578 -43.20 -37.33 -6.69
C THR A 578 -42.17 -36.23 -6.51
N ALA A 579 -41.68 -36.08 -5.29
CA ALA A 579 -40.59 -35.16 -4.97
C ALA A 579 -39.67 -35.76 -3.90
N ARG A 580 -38.46 -35.21 -3.84
CA ARG A 580 -37.48 -35.51 -2.79
C ARG A 580 -36.88 -34.20 -2.30
N LEU A 581 -37.12 -33.85 -1.05
CA LEU A 581 -36.62 -32.61 -0.45
C LEU A 581 -35.60 -32.91 0.64
N SER A 582 -34.52 -32.14 0.68
CA SER A 582 -33.52 -32.16 1.75
C SER A 582 -32.88 -30.78 1.84
N GLN A 583 -32.46 -30.39 3.06
CA GLN A 583 -31.73 -29.14 3.28
C GLN A 583 -30.39 -29.10 2.54
N THR A 584 -29.82 -30.26 2.17
CA THR A 584 -28.55 -30.35 1.43
C THR A 584 -28.69 -29.96 -0.04
N THR A 585 -29.82 -30.34 -0.66
CA THR A 585 -30.12 -30.10 -2.09
C THR A 585 -30.90 -28.80 -2.30
N HIS A 586 -31.74 -28.42 -1.33
CA HIS A 586 -32.60 -27.25 -1.37
C HIS A 586 -32.29 -26.33 -0.17
N ARG A 587 -31.09 -25.74 -0.17
CA ARG A 587 -30.53 -25.00 0.99
C ARG A 587 -31.43 -23.86 1.49
N TRP A 588 -32.19 -23.22 0.61
CA TRP A 588 -33.12 -22.15 0.98
C TRP A 588 -34.24 -22.59 1.93
N LEU A 589 -34.53 -23.90 2.00
CA LEU A 589 -35.50 -24.44 2.96
C LEU A 589 -35.04 -24.18 4.40
N ALA A 590 -33.73 -24.13 4.66
CA ALA A 590 -33.18 -23.84 5.99
C ALA A 590 -33.52 -22.42 6.49
N ASP A 591 -33.85 -21.50 5.58
CA ASP A 591 -34.22 -20.13 5.93
C ASP A 591 -35.65 -20.03 6.50
N HIS A 592 -36.49 -21.06 6.32
CA HIS A 592 -37.81 -21.15 6.91
C HIS A 592 -37.80 -22.02 8.18
N ALA A 593 -37.18 -21.48 9.22
CA ALA A 593 -37.12 -22.10 10.54
C ALA A 593 -38.18 -21.49 11.48
N VAL A 594 -39.00 -22.36 12.08
CA VAL A 594 -40.03 -22.00 13.07
C VAL A 594 -39.74 -22.77 14.35
N LEU A 595 -39.65 -22.06 15.49
CA LEU A 595 -39.36 -22.66 16.80
C LEU A 595 -38.11 -23.57 16.82
N GLY A 596 -37.07 -23.18 16.07
CA GLY A 596 -35.80 -23.91 15.99
C GLY A 596 -35.80 -25.15 15.07
N GLY A 597 -36.93 -25.46 14.42
CA GLY A 597 -37.03 -26.53 13.42
C GLY A 597 -37.26 -25.99 12.00
N VAL A 598 -36.63 -26.60 11.00
CA VAL A 598 -36.90 -26.27 9.59
C VAL A 598 -38.22 -26.90 9.18
N VAL A 599 -39.20 -26.05 8.85
CA VAL A 599 -40.55 -26.47 8.45
C VAL A 599 -40.74 -26.12 6.98
N LEU A 600 -41.30 -27.02 6.18
CA LEU A 600 -41.64 -26.70 4.80
C LEU A 600 -42.67 -25.55 4.76
N PRO A 601 -42.40 -24.43 4.06
CA PRO A 601 -43.34 -23.32 4.02
C PRO A 601 -44.70 -23.73 3.47
N GLY A 602 -45.78 -23.21 4.07
CA GLY A 602 -47.15 -23.43 3.59
C GLY A 602 -47.36 -23.04 2.12
N SER A 603 -46.61 -22.04 1.64
CA SER A 603 -46.62 -21.61 0.25
C SER A 603 -46.12 -22.67 -0.74
N VAL A 604 -45.24 -23.60 -0.31
CA VAL A 604 -44.80 -24.73 -1.16
C VAL A 604 -45.95 -25.69 -1.42
N PHE A 605 -46.74 -25.99 -0.38
CA PHE A 605 -47.93 -26.83 -0.56
C PHE A 605 -48.98 -26.18 -1.45
N LEU A 606 -49.16 -24.86 -1.34
CA LEU A 606 -50.03 -24.09 -2.22
C LEU A 606 -49.56 -24.15 -3.67
N ASP A 607 -48.26 -23.95 -3.91
CA ASP A 607 -47.64 -24.02 -5.23
C ASP A 607 -47.82 -25.40 -5.87
N TRP A 608 -47.55 -26.47 -5.11
CA TRP A 608 -47.80 -27.85 -5.56
C TRP A 608 -49.27 -28.12 -5.87
N ALA A 609 -50.21 -27.67 -5.02
CA ALA A 609 -51.62 -27.88 -5.25
C ALA A 609 -52.11 -27.20 -6.54
N LEU A 610 -51.67 -25.96 -6.78
CA LEU A 610 -51.98 -25.21 -8.00
C LEU A 610 -51.32 -25.82 -9.25
N TYR A 611 -50.06 -26.26 -9.14
CA TYR A 611 -49.36 -26.91 -10.25
C TYR A 611 -50.02 -28.25 -10.64
N ALA A 612 -50.23 -29.12 -9.65
CA ALA A 612 -50.86 -30.42 -9.85
C ALA A 612 -52.31 -30.28 -10.34
N GLY A 613 -53.06 -29.30 -9.82
CA GLY A 613 -54.39 -28.95 -10.30
C GLY A 613 -54.40 -28.56 -11.78
N ARG A 614 -53.52 -27.63 -12.19
CA ARG A 614 -53.37 -27.25 -13.61
C ARG A 614 -53.05 -28.44 -14.51
N ALA A 615 -52.17 -29.33 -14.06
CA ALA A 615 -51.78 -30.52 -14.82
C ALA A 615 -52.94 -31.49 -15.09
N VAL A 616 -54.00 -31.47 -14.27
CA VAL A 616 -55.22 -32.28 -14.46
C VAL A 616 -56.44 -31.47 -14.95
N GLY A 617 -56.22 -30.23 -15.40
CA GLY A 617 -57.29 -29.36 -15.90
C GLY A 617 -58.18 -28.73 -14.82
N CYS A 618 -57.71 -28.68 -13.58
CA CYS A 618 -58.39 -28.08 -12.43
C CYS A 618 -57.53 -26.93 -11.83
N PRO A 619 -57.44 -25.77 -12.50
CA PRO A 619 -56.53 -24.68 -12.10
C PRO A 619 -56.98 -23.92 -10.84
N TYR A 620 -58.24 -24.04 -10.42
CA TYR A 620 -58.80 -23.32 -9.28
C TYR A 620 -58.68 -24.15 -7.99
N LEU A 621 -58.29 -23.50 -6.89
CA LEU A 621 -58.11 -24.11 -5.57
C LEU A 621 -59.11 -23.50 -4.57
N PRO A 622 -60.36 -24.00 -4.51
CA PRO A 622 -61.36 -23.51 -3.57
C PRO A 622 -60.99 -23.74 -2.11
N GLU A 623 -60.28 -24.84 -1.80
CA GLU A 623 -59.98 -25.23 -0.43
C GLU A 623 -58.61 -25.89 -0.34
N LEU A 624 -57.82 -25.49 0.66
CA LEU A 624 -56.59 -26.13 1.07
C LEU A 624 -56.51 -26.12 2.60
N THR A 625 -56.45 -27.30 3.18
CA THR A 625 -56.34 -27.53 4.62
C THR A 625 -54.98 -28.15 4.93
N LEU A 626 -54.15 -27.42 5.70
CA LEU A 626 -52.91 -27.94 6.27
C LEU A 626 -53.25 -28.80 7.50
N GLN A 627 -52.92 -30.09 7.46
CA GLN A 627 -53.20 -31.04 8.53
C GLN A 627 -52.02 -31.14 9.51
N GLU A 628 -50.82 -31.41 8.98
CA GLU A 628 -49.61 -31.56 9.77
C GLU A 628 -48.43 -30.82 9.11
N PRO A 629 -47.63 -30.06 9.87
CA PRO A 629 -46.42 -29.43 9.34
C PRO A 629 -45.37 -30.49 8.96
N LEU A 630 -44.69 -30.28 7.83
CA LEU A 630 -43.57 -31.12 7.42
C LEU A 630 -42.26 -30.53 7.94
N PHE A 631 -41.68 -31.15 8.97
CA PHE A 631 -40.33 -30.81 9.44
C PHE A 631 -39.28 -31.54 8.59
N LEU A 632 -38.25 -30.81 8.18
CA LEU A 632 -37.13 -31.36 7.40
C LEU A 632 -35.90 -31.51 8.31
N SER A 633 -35.31 -32.71 8.31
CA SER A 633 -34.05 -32.92 9.03
C SER A 633 -32.88 -32.25 8.31
N ALA A 634 -31.77 -32.03 9.03
CA ALA A 634 -30.57 -31.42 8.47
C ALA A 634 -29.84 -32.34 7.46
N THR A 635 -29.97 -33.67 7.61
CA THR A 635 -29.19 -34.67 6.86
C THR A 635 -30.03 -35.54 5.94
N ASP A 636 -31.24 -35.88 6.36
CA ASP A 636 -32.07 -36.89 5.70
C ASP A 636 -33.07 -36.20 4.76
N ALA A 637 -33.38 -36.87 3.65
CA ALA A 637 -34.39 -36.39 2.72
C ALA A 637 -35.80 -36.89 3.09
N ALA A 638 -36.80 -36.07 2.80
CA ALA A 638 -38.20 -36.47 2.78
C ALA A 638 -38.59 -36.89 1.37
N GLN A 639 -39.17 -38.08 1.23
CA GLN A 639 -39.88 -38.49 0.02
C GLN A 639 -41.30 -37.95 0.10
N LEU A 640 -41.78 -37.35 -0.99
CA LEU A 640 -43.12 -36.78 -1.05
C LEU A 640 -43.92 -37.33 -2.22
N GLN A 641 -45.23 -37.43 -1.98
CA GLN A 641 -46.23 -37.82 -2.96
C GLN A 641 -47.39 -36.84 -2.94
N ILE A 642 -47.71 -36.28 -4.10
CA ILE A 642 -48.90 -35.46 -4.31
C ILE A 642 -49.86 -36.29 -5.16
N GLN A 643 -50.97 -36.70 -4.56
CA GLN A 643 -51.98 -37.51 -5.23
C GLN A 643 -53.19 -36.65 -5.57
N VAL A 644 -53.60 -36.65 -6.84
CA VAL A 644 -54.83 -36.02 -7.32
C VAL A 644 -55.79 -37.11 -7.75
N GLY A 645 -56.95 -37.20 -7.10
CA GLY A 645 -57.96 -38.22 -7.35
C GLY A 645 -58.76 -38.02 -8.64
N GLY A 646 -59.69 -38.96 -8.88
CA GLY A 646 -60.67 -38.85 -9.96
C GLY A 646 -61.63 -37.67 -9.77
N PRO A 647 -62.26 -37.19 -10.86
CA PRO A 647 -63.22 -36.10 -10.77
C PRO A 647 -64.52 -36.57 -10.12
N ASP A 648 -65.14 -35.72 -9.30
CA ASP A 648 -66.52 -35.88 -8.85
C ASP A 648 -67.52 -35.45 -9.96
N ALA A 649 -68.81 -35.45 -9.63
CA ALA A 649 -69.87 -35.09 -10.57
C ALA A 649 -69.77 -33.64 -11.08
N GLU A 650 -69.10 -32.76 -10.33
CA GLU A 650 -68.87 -31.36 -10.67
C GLU A 650 -67.47 -31.13 -11.30
N GLY A 651 -66.72 -32.19 -11.56
CA GLY A 651 -65.37 -32.13 -12.13
C GLY A 651 -64.27 -31.77 -11.12
N ARG A 652 -64.59 -31.67 -9.82
CA ARG A 652 -63.64 -31.35 -8.76
C ARG A 652 -62.85 -32.59 -8.37
N ARG A 653 -61.61 -32.42 -7.95
CA ARG A 653 -60.71 -33.52 -7.60
C ARG A 653 -60.12 -33.27 -6.22
N GLU A 654 -60.16 -34.29 -5.38
CA GLU A 654 -59.43 -34.26 -4.10
C GLU A 654 -57.92 -34.38 -4.38
N LEU A 655 -57.14 -33.53 -3.74
CA LEU A 655 -55.69 -33.54 -3.77
C LEU A 655 -55.16 -33.77 -2.36
N THR A 656 -54.19 -34.67 -2.22
CA THR A 656 -53.51 -34.90 -0.94
C THR A 656 -52.00 -34.85 -1.11
N VAL A 657 -51.30 -34.28 -0.13
CA VAL A 657 -49.83 -34.27 -0.07
C VAL A 657 -49.38 -35.11 1.10
N HIS A 658 -48.55 -36.10 0.82
CA HIS A 658 -48.00 -37.01 1.81
C HIS A 658 -46.48 -36.97 1.80
N SER A 659 -45.87 -37.20 2.96
CA SER A 659 -44.44 -37.45 3.03
C SER A 659 -44.11 -38.65 3.90
N ARG A 660 -42.88 -39.13 3.74
CA ARG A 660 -42.22 -40.02 4.70
C ARG A 660 -40.71 -39.73 4.70
N PRO A 661 -40.01 -40.02 5.80
CA PRO A 661 -38.55 -40.07 5.79
C PRO A 661 -38.06 -41.05 4.72
N GLU A 662 -36.96 -40.73 4.04
CA GLU A 662 -36.31 -41.66 3.11
C GLU A 662 -35.85 -42.92 3.86
N PRO A 663 -36.41 -44.10 3.56
CA PRO A 663 -36.08 -45.31 4.30
C PRO A 663 -34.66 -45.78 4.00
N ALA A 664 -34.00 -46.38 5.01
CA ALA A 664 -32.80 -47.16 4.77
C ALA A 664 -33.14 -48.34 3.83
N ALA A 665 -32.22 -48.68 2.92
CA ALA A 665 -32.47 -49.66 1.86
C ALA A 665 -33.10 -50.97 2.41
N GLY A 666 -34.33 -51.28 1.97
CA GLY A 666 -35.04 -52.51 2.33
C GLY A 666 -36.13 -52.38 3.40
N ASP A 667 -36.32 -51.19 4.00
CA ASP A 667 -37.44 -50.95 4.93
C ASP A 667 -38.60 -50.23 4.23
N THR A 668 -39.74 -50.90 4.08
CA THR A 668 -40.98 -50.30 3.52
C THR A 668 -42.05 -50.07 4.59
N ALA A 669 -41.73 -50.25 5.88
CA ALA A 669 -42.69 -50.26 6.98
C ALA A 669 -43.08 -48.86 7.49
N THR A 670 -42.45 -47.78 7.02
CA THR A 670 -42.82 -46.40 7.43
C THR A 670 -44.09 -45.94 6.71
N GLY A 671 -45.12 -45.65 7.50
CA GLY A 671 -46.38 -45.07 7.02
C GLY A 671 -46.18 -43.67 6.44
N TRP A 672 -47.00 -43.32 5.46
CA TRP A 672 -47.06 -41.97 4.92
C TRP A 672 -47.85 -41.06 5.84
N THR A 673 -47.33 -39.85 6.08
CA THR A 673 -48.01 -38.79 6.83
C THR A 673 -48.69 -37.83 5.86
N CYS A 674 -49.98 -37.57 6.06
CA CYS A 674 -50.72 -36.59 5.26
C CYS A 674 -50.51 -35.18 5.81
N HIS A 675 -49.95 -34.29 5.00
CA HIS A 675 -49.70 -32.90 5.37
C HIS A 675 -50.80 -31.97 4.90
N VAL A 676 -51.40 -32.27 3.74
CA VAL A 676 -52.38 -31.38 3.10
C VAL A 676 -53.50 -32.20 2.50
N ARG A 677 -54.73 -31.72 2.69
CA ARG A 677 -55.89 -32.05 1.87
C ARG A 677 -56.40 -30.80 1.20
N ALA A 678 -56.65 -30.89 -0.09
CA ALA A 678 -57.11 -29.79 -0.91
C ALA A 678 -58.18 -30.28 -1.88
N LEU A 679 -59.00 -29.35 -2.33
CA LEU A 679 -59.95 -29.58 -3.41
C LEU A 679 -59.52 -28.69 -4.56
N VAL A 680 -59.21 -29.28 -5.72
CA VAL A 680 -58.95 -28.54 -6.96
C VAL A 680 -60.16 -28.67 -7.89
N ALA A 681 -60.48 -27.61 -8.61
CA ALA A 681 -61.66 -27.54 -9.47
C ALA A 681 -61.32 -26.90 -10.82
N PRO A 682 -62.12 -27.15 -11.86
CA PRO A 682 -62.13 -26.33 -13.06
C PRO A 682 -62.36 -24.85 -12.69
N ASP A 683 -61.95 -23.93 -13.57
CA ASP A 683 -62.20 -22.51 -13.34
C ASP A 683 -63.69 -22.25 -13.08
N PRO A 684 -64.03 -21.47 -12.04
CA PRO A 684 -65.42 -21.11 -11.80
C PRO A 684 -65.91 -20.27 -12.98
N VAL A 685 -66.92 -20.77 -13.71
CA VAL A 685 -67.59 -20.00 -14.75
C VAL A 685 -68.37 -18.88 -14.07
N GLY A 686 -67.80 -17.66 -14.07
CA GLY A 686 -68.50 -16.47 -13.60
C GLY A 686 -69.65 -16.07 -14.54
N PRO A 687 -70.67 -15.33 -14.07
CA PRO A 687 -71.78 -14.87 -14.91
C PRO A 687 -71.35 -14.01 -16.11
N ASP A 688 -70.16 -13.40 -16.08
CA ASP A 688 -69.66 -12.46 -17.08
C ASP A 688 -68.28 -12.82 -17.69
N GLY A 689 -67.79 -14.06 -17.54
CA GLY A 689 -66.66 -14.57 -18.32
C GLY A 689 -65.30 -13.83 -18.19
N GLY A 690 -65.02 -13.15 -17.07
CA GLY A 690 -63.72 -12.49 -16.81
C GLY A 690 -63.20 -12.72 -15.39
N PRO A 691 -61.86 -12.75 -15.18
CA PRO A 691 -61.27 -12.94 -13.86
C PRO A 691 -61.53 -11.71 -12.97
N ALA A 692 -62.01 -11.93 -11.75
CA ALA A 692 -62.23 -10.87 -10.76
C ALA A 692 -60.88 -10.27 -10.31
N GLY A 693 -60.69 -8.97 -10.53
CA GLY A 693 -59.50 -8.26 -10.07
C GLY A 693 -59.41 -8.23 -8.55
N VAL A 694 -58.25 -8.58 -8.00
CA VAL A 694 -57.94 -8.43 -6.57
C VAL A 694 -57.81 -6.92 -6.27
N PRO A 695 -58.52 -6.36 -5.28
CA PRO A 695 -58.26 -5.00 -4.84
C PRO A 695 -56.91 -4.97 -4.12
N VAL A 696 -55.95 -4.23 -4.66
CA VAL A 696 -54.66 -4.01 -3.99
C VAL A 696 -54.81 -2.80 -3.06
N SER A 697 -54.95 -3.04 -1.77
CA SER A 697 -54.67 -2.04 -0.74
C SER A 697 -53.62 -2.62 0.20
N GLY A 698 -52.40 -2.09 0.15
CA GLY A 698 -51.32 -2.48 1.05
C GLY A 698 -50.46 -1.27 1.41
N GLU A 699 -50.43 -0.92 2.70
CA GLU A 699 -49.44 0.00 3.24
C GLU A 699 -48.04 -0.64 3.23
N HIS A 700 -47.01 0.18 3.03
CA HIS A 700 -45.62 -0.28 2.98
C HIS A 700 -45.07 -0.53 4.39
N GLY A 701 -44.90 -1.80 4.78
CA GLY A 701 -44.18 -2.20 5.98
C GLY A 701 -42.66 -2.19 5.78
N SER A 702 -41.91 -1.72 6.78
CA SER A 702 -40.44 -1.67 6.74
C SER A 702 -39.84 -3.07 6.99
N GLY A 703 -39.10 -3.58 6.00
CA GLY A 703 -38.75 -5.01 5.92
C GLY A 703 -37.81 -5.55 7.02
N ALA A 704 -36.87 -4.77 7.54
CA ALA A 704 -35.84 -5.33 8.44
C ALA A 704 -36.27 -5.43 9.92
N ALA A 705 -37.03 -4.46 10.43
CA ALA A 705 -37.49 -4.46 11.81
C ALA A 705 -38.60 -5.51 12.05
N ALA A 706 -39.47 -5.71 11.06
CA ALA A 706 -40.54 -6.67 11.12
C ALA A 706 -40.04 -8.13 11.30
N PHE A 707 -38.95 -8.52 10.64
CA PHE A 707 -38.37 -9.86 10.82
C PHE A 707 -37.76 -10.08 12.20
N ALA A 708 -37.18 -9.03 12.81
CA ALA A 708 -36.64 -9.11 14.17
C ALA A 708 -37.75 -9.22 15.22
N GLU A 709 -38.86 -8.50 15.05
CA GLU A 709 -40.05 -8.63 15.90
C GLU A 709 -40.71 -9.99 15.74
N LEU A 710 -40.78 -10.52 14.52
CA LEU A 710 -41.30 -11.87 14.26
C LEU A 710 -40.41 -12.94 14.91
N ALA A 711 -39.08 -12.80 14.85
CA ALA A 711 -38.17 -13.74 15.52
C ALA A 711 -38.21 -13.65 17.06
N ALA A 712 -38.70 -12.55 17.64
CA ALA A 712 -38.82 -12.37 19.08
C ALA A 712 -40.20 -12.82 19.63
N ALA A 713 -41.23 -12.87 18.79
CA ALA A 713 -42.57 -13.31 19.16
C ALA A 713 -42.74 -14.85 19.16
N TRP A 714 -41.77 -15.57 18.61
CA TRP A 714 -41.70 -17.04 18.49
C TRP A 714 -40.45 -17.54 19.20
#